data_AF-A0A4V6ETL0-F1
#
_entry.id   AF-A0A4V6ETL0-F1
#
_cell.length_a   1.000
_cell.length_b   1.000
_cell.length_c   1.000
_cell.angle_alpha   90.00
_cell.angle_beta   90.00
_cell.angle_gamma   90.00
#
_symmetry.space_group_name_H-M   'P 1'
#
loop_
_entity.id
_entity.type
_entity.pdbx_description
1 polymer ?
#
loop_
_entity_poly.entity_id
_entity_poly.type
_entity_poly.pdbx_seq_one_letter_code
_entity_poly.pdbx_strand_id
1 'polypeptide(L)'
;MSSNAVHEYLSLPSSARVDSPKQSEQWIDAMLSGGLSVLGSVSDSIRSKLATAVLTDVATASGMRQGDYLLNARSDVRWNSALRLSALNLLKELSRLPGGSAPLAKPEALRILLQQVDFPKQRVRRSSITASTSTAKTTGSPAATSTASSPTSSNNAATYSLGSIAKSLRRAVNRRGSQRSDRRPSKDKDIPSSDSGGEDYETSADPDWPITDMALRCLNNALFLNEAARLPFSSEDVGGGHVAVALLSRPQDTPADILFLGARLLFFSTLFESPFNKTAVTTLKAVRIEAACVDALVMAMLEKASNRSAASSVLIASGSEAQLNMALSDLLKAHFNICLYYPRIVQAEAKQNQSTGAAAASTSTPPQSKSQRPILGEGFDPELLGMLHPLISVVTMLPLPSPVPLMPPFTHAIADLLNYPVADVKREILGDKRSVSSGSLPTFTAPVSPLSTQAFQSAPPYIARLITFADVMLARYFAAASTNDDGRRVPEDVDAKTVKQKASADGIDLEDTLEPLLLLLRKTAAEDDTLRSTLASILLPADLDRSLAIDRRLDVLGRLVRLMSSVTLSRPARASGELLLSLCNGDAKQMTEVIGYGPCAGFLMNTGLASALPSGVAPADSNGRTVDPITGEYEPTEEEKAMDEINRMTEEEKEAEAERLFVLFDRMNKTGVMQVRHPMAAAHESGRFEEIDAKAEADEKARLEKEDEEAEREVEREMAAHRKRKEEAKVRAHKLVSQQQQQKQQPGSAARTENVK
;
A
#
# COMPACT_ATOMS: atom_id res chain seq x y z
N MET A 1 16.15 17.47 -42.85
CA MET A 1 14.80 17.45 -43.47
C MET A 1 13.67 17.69 -42.47
N SER A 2 13.76 17.21 -41.23
CA SER A 2 12.70 17.31 -40.22
C SER A 2 12.54 18.68 -39.52
N SER A 3 13.61 19.46 -39.30
CA SER A 3 13.49 20.83 -38.74
C SER A 3 12.78 21.80 -39.71
N ASN A 4 12.94 21.58 -41.02
CA ASN A 4 12.19 22.33 -42.05
C ASN A 4 10.67 22.07 -41.93
N ALA A 5 10.25 20.85 -41.58
CA ALA A 5 8.82 20.53 -41.44
C ALA A 5 8.13 21.36 -40.33
N VAL A 6 8.84 21.68 -39.23
CA VAL A 6 8.29 22.56 -38.17
C VAL A 6 8.04 23.96 -38.72
N HIS A 7 9.01 24.51 -39.44
CA HIS A 7 8.89 25.86 -40.02
C HIS A 7 7.85 25.92 -41.14
N GLU A 8 7.80 24.91 -42.00
CA GLU A 8 6.79 24.79 -43.07
C GLU A 8 5.37 24.68 -42.48
N TYR A 9 5.18 23.84 -41.47
CA TYR A 9 3.89 23.71 -40.77
C TYR A 9 3.45 25.04 -40.14
N LEU A 10 4.36 25.75 -39.48
CA LEU A 10 4.07 27.04 -38.85
C LEU A 10 3.92 28.20 -39.85
N SER A 11 4.38 28.06 -41.09
CA SER A 11 4.28 29.10 -42.11
C SER A 11 2.85 29.32 -42.62
N LEU A 12 1.98 28.31 -42.50
CA LEU A 12 0.59 28.39 -42.95
C LEU A 12 -0.36 28.76 -41.80
N PRO A 13 -1.51 29.39 -42.09
CA PRO A 13 -2.59 29.56 -41.11
C PRO A 13 -3.32 28.23 -40.84
N SER A 14 -4.00 28.15 -39.70
CA SER A 14 -4.76 26.97 -39.27
C SER A 14 -5.79 26.50 -40.30
N SER A 15 -6.53 27.43 -40.93
CA SER A 15 -7.51 27.10 -41.97
C SER A 15 -6.89 26.33 -43.14
N ALA A 16 -5.73 26.78 -43.64
CA ALA A 16 -5.04 26.14 -44.77
C ALA A 16 -4.55 24.72 -44.42
N ARG A 17 -4.07 24.51 -43.18
CA ARG A 17 -3.63 23.18 -42.71
C ARG A 17 -4.80 22.21 -42.53
N VAL A 18 -5.93 22.70 -42.04
CA VAL A 18 -7.13 21.89 -41.85
C VAL A 18 -7.76 21.51 -43.19
N ASP A 19 -7.75 22.41 -44.17
CA ASP A 19 -8.30 22.18 -45.51
C ASP A 19 -7.40 21.31 -46.41
N SER A 20 -6.12 21.11 -46.04
CA SER A 20 -5.14 20.29 -46.77
C SER A 20 -4.65 19.10 -45.94
N PRO A 21 -5.52 18.10 -45.62
CA PRO A 21 -5.20 17.05 -44.65
C PRO A 21 -3.99 16.19 -45.03
N LYS A 22 -3.82 15.85 -46.31
CA LYS A 22 -2.69 15.04 -46.78
C LYS A 22 -1.33 15.73 -46.55
N GLN A 23 -1.28 17.04 -46.72
CA GLN A 23 -0.05 17.81 -46.51
C GLN A 23 0.26 17.94 -45.02
N SER A 24 -0.76 18.19 -44.20
CA SER A 24 -0.65 18.20 -42.74
C SER A 24 -0.17 16.85 -42.19
N GLU A 25 -0.66 15.74 -42.73
CA GLU A 25 -0.22 14.39 -42.38
C GLU A 25 1.28 14.19 -42.66
N GLN A 26 1.74 14.56 -43.87
CA GLN A 26 3.16 14.45 -44.24
C GLN A 26 4.08 15.25 -43.31
N TRP A 27 3.70 16.47 -42.94
CA TRP A 27 4.50 17.27 -41.99
C TRP A 27 4.52 16.67 -40.59
N ILE A 28 3.37 16.21 -40.09
CA ILE A 28 3.28 15.60 -38.76
C ILE A 28 4.09 14.31 -38.71
N ASP A 29 3.99 13.45 -39.71
CA ASP A 29 4.75 12.21 -39.78
C ASP A 29 6.26 12.46 -39.94
N ALA A 30 6.65 13.50 -40.68
CA ALA A 30 8.05 13.94 -40.77
C ALA A 30 8.60 14.43 -39.40
N MET A 31 7.76 15.10 -38.60
CA MET A 31 8.13 15.51 -37.24
C MET A 31 8.21 14.31 -36.28
N LEU A 32 7.26 13.37 -36.36
CA LEU A 32 7.23 12.17 -35.53
C LEU A 32 8.39 11.22 -35.82
N SER A 33 8.72 10.99 -37.10
CA SER A 33 9.88 10.18 -37.51
C SER A 33 11.21 10.81 -37.07
N GLY A 34 11.26 12.13 -36.98
CA GLY A 34 12.36 12.88 -36.39
C GLY A 34 12.52 12.67 -34.87
N GLY A 35 11.43 12.35 -34.18
CA GLY A 35 11.43 12.09 -32.74
C GLY A 35 11.84 13.29 -31.86
N LEU A 36 12.21 12.99 -30.62
CA LEU A 36 12.56 13.98 -29.60
C LEU A 36 13.80 14.81 -29.95
N SER A 37 14.73 14.30 -30.77
CA SER A 37 15.93 15.04 -31.18
C SER A 37 15.56 16.26 -32.03
N VAL A 38 14.60 16.10 -32.94
CA VAL A 38 14.12 17.18 -33.81
C VAL A 38 13.33 18.20 -33.01
N LEU A 39 12.37 17.74 -32.20
CA LEU A 39 11.57 18.64 -31.37
C LEU A 39 12.44 19.38 -30.34
N GLY A 40 13.41 18.70 -29.75
CA GLY A 40 14.36 19.26 -28.78
C GLY A 40 15.37 20.25 -29.39
N SER A 41 15.72 20.11 -30.67
CA SER A 41 16.64 21.02 -31.37
C SER A 41 16.08 22.43 -31.59
N VAL A 42 14.76 22.57 -31.47
CA VAL A 42 14.01 23.79 -31.74
C VAL A 42 13.79 24.56 -30.43
N SER A 43 13.81 25.90 -30.46
CA SER A 43 13.68 26.72 -29.25
C SER A 43 12.32 26.55 -28.54
N ASP A 44 12.28 26.80 -27.24
CA ASP A 44 11.08 26.71 -26.39
C ASP A 44 9.91 27.56 -26.93
N SER A 45 10.21 28.72 -27.50
CA SER A 45 9.22 29.61 -28.13
C SER A 45 8.59 28.96 -29.37
N ILE A 46 9.41 28.33 -30.22
CA ILE A 46 8.91 27.65 -31.41
C ILE A 46 8.13 26.39 -31.01
N ARG A 47 8.59 25.62 -30.01
CA ARG A 47 7.82 24.49 -29.46
C ARG A 47 6.47 24.94 -28.91
N SER A 48 6.41 26.07 -28.22
CA SER A 48 5.17 26.67 -27.72
C SER A 48 4.19 27.02 -28.85
N LYS A 49 4.71 27.64 -29.92
CA LYS A 49 3.92 27.99 -31.11
C LYS A 49 3.42 26.75 -31.84
N LEU A 50 4.27 25.74 -32.00
CA LEU A 50 3.92 24.46 -32.63
C LEU A 50 2.82 23.75 -31.84
N ALA A 51 2.97 23.60 -30.52
CA ALA A 51 1.95 22.98 -29.68
C ALA A 51 0.60 23.72 -29.78
N THR A 52 0.62 25.06 -29.75
CA THR A 52 -0.60 25.88 -29.90
C THR A 52 -1.25 25.71 -31.28
N ALA A 53 -0.43 25.67 -32.35
CA ALA A 53 -0.90 25.50 -33.71
C ALA A 53 -1.56 24.13 -33.91
N VAL A 54 -0.87 23.04 -33.58
CA VAL A 54 -1.38 21.67 -33.71
C VAL A 54 -2.65 21.48 -32.88
N LEU A 55 -2.69 22.02 -31.66
CA LEU A 55 -3.86 21.97 -30.80
C LEU A 55 -5.07 22.70 -31.43
N THR A 56 -4.86 23.86 -32.03
CA THR A 56 -5.92 24.63 -32.71
C THR A 56 -6.43 23.88 -33.94
N ASP A 57 -5.53 23.23 -34.68
CA ASP A 57 -5.89 22.45 -35.86
C ASP A 57 -6.67 21.18 -35.47
N VAL A 58 -6.25 20.48 -34.40
CA VAL A 58 -7.02 19.37 -33.83
C VAL A 58 -8.41 19.84 -33.40
N ALA A 59 -8.51 21.00 -32.73
CA ALA A 59 -9.79 21.54 -32.28
C ALA A 59 -10.77 21.81 -33.44
N THR A 60 -10.27 22.37 -34.53
CA THR A 60 -11.07 22.74 -35.71
C THR A 60 -11.37 21.53 -36.60
N ALA A 61 -10.42 20.60 -36.72
CA ALA A 61 -10.57 19.45 -37.59
C ALA A 61 -11.37 18.28 -36.99
N SER A 62 -11.52 18.23 -35.67
CA SER A 62 -12.22 17.12 -34.97
C SER A 62 -13.75 17.20 -35.00
N GLY A 63 -14.31 18.22 -35.64
CA GLY A 63 -15.76 18.41 -35.78
C GLY A 63 -16.47 18.75 -34.46
N MET A 64 -17.80 18.84 -34.51
CA MET A 64 -18.64 19.11 -33.35
C MET A 64 -19.28 17.82 -32.83
N ARG A 65 -19.34 17.65 -31.51
CA ARG A 65 -20.10 16.53 -30.91
C ARG A 65 -21.60 16.82 -30.98
N GLN A 66 -22.37 15.87 -31.50
CA GLN A 66 -23.83 15.98 -31.60
C GLN A 66 -24.51 15.29 -30.41
N GLY A 67 -25.68 15.81 -29.99
CA GLY A 67 -26.55 15.11 -29.04
C GLY A 67 -25.98 15.05 -27.62
N ASP A 68 -26.05 13.88 -26.99
CA ASP A 68 -25.46 13.59 -25.68
C ASP A 68 -23.95 13.35 -25.84
N TYR A 69 -23.15 14.05 -25.02
CA TYR A 69 -21.70 14.03 -25.07
C TYR A 69 -21.11 12.62 -24.87
N LEU A 70 -21.88 11.73 -24.22
CA LEU A 70 -21.52 10.32 -23.97
C LEU A 70 -21.75 9.39 -25.18
N LEU A 71 -22.39 9.84 -26.27
CA LEU A 71 -22.67 9.00 -27.45
C LEU A 71 -21.53 8.94 -28.47
N ASN A 72 -20.46 9.70 -28.25
CA ASN A 72 -19.28 9.80 -29.13
C ASN A 72 -19.56 10.25 -30.58
N ALA A 73 -20.78 10.66 -30.90
CA ALA A 73 -21.16 11.08 -32.24
C ALA A 73 -20.55 12.45 -32.61
N ARG A 74 -19.89 12.53 -33.77
CA ARG A 74 -19.27 13.76 -34.30
C ARG A 74 -19.81 14.09 -35.69
N SER A 75 -20.03 15.37 -35.96
CA SER A 75 -20.28 15.90 -37.31
C SER A 75 -19.20 16.84 -37.76
N ASP A 76 -19.12 17.08 -39.08
CA ASP A 76 -18.22 18.06 -39.69
C ASP A 76 -16.73 17.77 -39.42
N VAL A 77 -16.37 16.50 -39.31
CA VAL A 77 -14.98 16.05 -39.10
C VAL A 77 -14.18 16.29 -40.38
N ARG A 78 -13.10 17.07 -40.28
CA ARG A 78 -12.22 17.45 -41.41
C ARG A 78 -10.96 16.58 -41.48
N TRP A 79 -10.46 16.11 -40.33
CA TRP A 79 -9.34 15.17 -40.26
C TRP A 79 -9.84 13.77 -39.90
N ASN A 80 -9.40 12.77 -40.65
CA ASN A 80 -9.67 11.37 -40.35
C ASN A 80 -9.07 10.95 -38.98
N SER A 81 -9.42 9.76 -38.49
CA SER A 81 -8.90 9.25 -37.20
C SER A 81 -7.38 9.11 -37.18
N ALA A 82 -6.77 8.62 -38.26
CA ALA A 82 -5.32 8.44 -38.38
C ALA A 82 -4.54 9.75 -38.19
N LEU A 83 -4.93 10.81 -38.92
CA LEU A 83 -4.29 12.12 -38.82
C LEU A 83 -4.49 12.77 -37.44
N ARG A 84 -5.68 12.63 -36.86
CA ARG A 84 -5.94 13.10 -35.48
C ARG A 84 -5.06 12.37 -34.47
N LEU A 85 -4.87 11.06 -34.64
CA LEU A 85 -3.98 10.26 -33.80
C LEU A 85 -2.52 10.70 -33.95
N SER A 86 -2.01 10.88 -35.17
CA SER A 86 -0.66 11.40 -35.43
C SER A 86 -0.46 12.79 -34.80
N ALA A 87 -1.46 13.68 -34.92
CA ALA A 87 -1.40 15.01 -34.30
C ALA A 87 -1.33 14.94 -32.76
N LEU A 88 -2.13 14.07 -32.13
CA LEU A 88 -2.10 13.86 -30.67
C LEU A 88 -0.81 13.18 -30.21
N ASN A 89 -0.25 12.25 -30.98
CA ASN A 89 1.07 11.68 -30.74
C ASN A 89 2.15 12.78 -30.70
N LEU A 90 2.10 13.70 -31.67
CA LEU A 90 3.03 14.83 -31.73
C LEU A 90 2.85 15.76 -30.51
N LEU A 91 1.62 16.09 -30.15
CA LEU A 91 1.32 16.88 -28.94
C LEU A 91 1.80 16.19 -27.67
N LYS A 92 1.68 14.86 -27.60
CA LYS A 92 2.15 14.08 -26.46
C LYS A 92 3.68 14.12 -26.34
N GLU A 93 4.45 14.03 -27.44
CA GLU A 93 5.90 14.21 -27.36
C GLU A 93 6.29 15.65 -27.03
N LEU A 94 5.59 16.65 -27.59
CA LEU A 94 5.79 18.05 -27.22
C LEU A 94 5.48 18.32 -25.74
N SER A 95 4.47 17.67 -25.18
CA SER A 95 4.08 17.83 -23.77
C SER A 95 5.15 17.38 -22.77
N ARG A 96 6.16 16.62 -23.21
CA ARG A 96 7.29 16.18 -22.38
C ARG A 96 8.46 17.16 -22.39
N LEU A 97 8.47 18.14 -23.29
CA LEU A 97 9.57 19.07 -23.50
C LEU A 97 9.27 20.46 -22.90
N PRO A 98 10.31 21.20 -22.45
CA PRO A 98 10.16 22.58 -21.98
C PRO A 98 9.52 23.46 -23.08
N GLY A 99 8.58 24.33 -22.73
CA GLY A 99 7.84 25.16 -23.69
C GLY A 99 6.73 24.43 -24.48
N GLY A 100 6.73 23.09 -24.55
CA GLY A 100 5.65 22.34 -25.21
C GLY A 100 4.46 22.03 -24.30
N SER A 101 4.69 21.87 -22.99
CA SER A 101 3.64 21.54 -22.01
C SER A 101 2.80 22.75 -21.57
N ALA A 102 3.41 23.93 -21.41
CA ALA A 102 2.73 25.12 -20.89
C ALA A 102 1.51 25.58 -21.73
N PRO A 103 1.55 25.55 -23.09
CA PRO A 103 0.36 25.84 -23.88
C PRO A 103 -0.80 24.88 -23.64
N LEU A 104 -0.51 23.60 -23.36
CA LEU A 104 -1.51 22.56 -23.12
C LEU A 104 -2.20 22.69 -21.76
N ALA A 105 -1.55 23.36 -20.82
CA ALA A 105 -2.07 23.60 -19.47
C ALA A 105 -3.11 24.73 -19.38
N LYS A 106 -3.32 25.49 -20.46
CA LYS A 106 -4.31 26.58 -20.50
C LYS A 106 -5.75 26.00 -20.48
N PRO A 107 -6.72 26.65 -19.81
CA PRO A 107 -8.10 26.14 -19.72
C PRO A 107 -8.74 25.82 -21.09
N GLU A 108 -8.50 26.63 -22.11
CA GLU A 108 -8.99 26.36 -23.47
C GLU A 108 -8.35 25.11 -24.09
N ALA A 109 -7.04 24.92 -23.90
CA ALA A 109 -6.33 23.76 -24.38
C ALA A 109 -6.79 22.47 -23.72
N LEU A 110 -7.02 22.51 -22.40
CA LEU A 110 -7.58 21.38 -21.66
C LEU A 110 -8.96 21.00 -22.21
N ARG A 111 -9.84 21.96 -22.52
CA ARG A 111 -11.14 21.68 -23.16
C ARG A 111 -10.99 21.05 -24.54
N ILE A 112 -10.05 21.53 -25.36
CA ILE A 112 -9.79 20.97 -26.69
C ILE A 112 -9.37 19.50 -26.60
N LEU A 113 -8.49 19.18 -25.65
CA LEU A 113 -8.04 17.80 -25.41
C LEU A 113 -9.17 16.93 -24.85
N LEU A 114 -9.98 17.45 -23.91
CA LEU A 114 -11.17 16.76 -23.39
C LEU A 114 -12.23 16.50 -24.48
N GLN A 115 -12.26 17.32 -25.55
CA GLN A 115 -13.11 17.09 -26.72
C GLN A 115 -12.68 15.86 -27.53
N GLN A 116 -11.46 15.38 -27.36
CA GLN A 116 -10.95 14.18 -28.06
C GLN A 116 -11.21 12.88 -27.28
N VAL A 117 -11.69 12.95 -26.04
CA VAL A 117 -11.88 11.80 -25.14
C VAL A 117 -13.22 11.12 -25.40
N ASP A 118 -13.21 9.94 -26.01
CA ASP A 118 -14.42 9.14 -26.20
C ASP A 118 -14.74 8.29 -24.96
N PHE A 119 -16.01 7.93 -24.79
CA PHE A 119 -16.55 7.24 -23.61
C PHE A 119 -16.96 5.79 -23.92
N PRO A 120 -16.97 4.89 -22.92
CA PRO A 120 -17.47 3.53 -23.12
C PRO A 120 -18.93 3.56 -23.59
N LYS A 121 -19.31 2.58 -24.43
CA LYS A 121 -20.64 2.50 -25.04
C LYS A 121 -21.76 2.59 -23.99
N GLN A 122 -22.75 3.43 -24.28
CA GLN A 122 -23.91 3.60 -23.43
C GLN A 122 -24.98 2.57 -23.83
N ARG A 123 -25.34 1.64 -22.94
CA ARG A 123 -26.50 0.76 -23.15
C ARG A 123 -27.77 1.49 -22.74
N VAL A 124 -28.45 2.14 -23.69
CA VAL A 124 -29.77 2.74 -23.45
C VAL A 124 -30.82 1.62 -23.48
N ARG A 125 -31.37 1.23 -22.32
CA ARG A 125 -32.50 0.28 -22.25
C ARG A 125 -33.80 1.07 -22.42
N ARG A 126 -34.65 0.72 -23.39
CA ARG A 126 -36.01 1.28 -23.53
C ARG A 126 -36.77 1.07 -22.21
N SER A 127 -37.16 2.15 -21.54
CA SER A 127 -38.28 2.10 -20.62
C SER A 127 -39.55 1.92 -21.44
N SER A 128 -40.18 0.76 -21.32
CA SER A 128 -41.56 0.58 -21.75
C SER A 128 -42.44 1.50 -20.90
N ILE A 129 -42.76 2.69 -21.40
CA ILE A 129 -43.90 3.44 -20.91
C ILE A 129 -45.13 2.74 -21.49
N THR A 130 -45.60 1.69 -20.82
CA THR A 130 -46.99 1.26 -20.98
C THR A 130 -47.83 2.27 -20.21
N ALA A 131 -48.36 3.25 -20.93
CA ALA A 131 -49.50 4.02 -20.48
C ALA A 131 -50.71 3.07 -20.41
N SER A 132 -50.99 2.50 -19.23
CA SER A 132 -52.27 1.88 -18.95
C SER A 132 -53.20 2.91 -18.33
N THR A 133 -53.92 3.63 -19.18
CA THR A 133 -55.26 4.11 -18.82
C THR A 133 -56.14 2.91 -18.58
N SER A 134 -56.48 2.63 -17.32
CA SER A 134 -57.64 1.79 -17.02
C SER A 134 -58.29 2.24 -15.71
N THR A 135 -59.58 2.48 -15.86
CA THR A 135 -60.57 2.99 -14.92
C THR A 135 -60.76 2.13 -13.68
N ALA A 136 -61.11 2.80 -12.59
CA ALA A 136 -61.48 2.21 -11.32
C ALA A 136 -62.67 1.24 -11.44
N LYS A 137 -62.55 0.06 -10.81
CA LYS A 137 -63.69 -0.64 -10.18
C LYS A 137 -63.20 -1.57 -9.07
N THR A 138 -63.80 -1.36 -7.91
CA THR A 138 -63.71 -2.11 -6.65
C THR A 138 -64.40 -3.48 -6.72
N THR A 139 -63.82 -4.53 -6.15
CA THR A 139 -64.50 -5.58 -5.32
C THR A 139 -63.51 -6.67 -4.82
N GLY A 140 -63.56 -6.98 -3.51
CA GLY A 140 -63.59 -8.36 -2.95
C GLY A 140 -62.30 -9.18 -2.76
N SER A 141 -61.96 -9.47 -1.50
CA SER A 141 -60.92 -10.35 -0.88
C SER A 141 -60.96 -11.87 -1.25
N PRO A 142 -60.18 -12.79 -0.60
CA PRO A 142 -58.71 -12.91 -0.45
C PRO A 142 -58.12 -14.33 -0.75
N ALA A 143 -56.79 -14.45 -0.65
CA ALA A 143 -55.94 -15.65 -0.36
C ALA A 143 -55.58 -16.66 -1.48
N ALA A 144 -54.27 -16.81 -1.74
CA ALA A 144 -53.53 -18.10 -1.74
C ALA A 144 -52.01 -17.90 -1.97
N THR A 145 -51.26 -18.78 -1.33
CA THR A 145 -49.81 -18.87 -1.10
C THR A 145 -49.04 -19.48 -2.30
N SER A 146 -47.82 -18.99 -2.61
CA SER A 146 -46.71 -19.84 -3.11
C SER A 146 -45.35 -19.10 -3.24
N THR A 147 -44.40 -19.51 -2.40
CA THR A 147 -42.99 -19.86 -2.68
C THR A 147 -42.06 -18.91 -3.47
N ALA A 148 -41.18 -18.28 -2.70
CA ALA A 148 -39.72 -18.12 -2.85
C ALA A 148 -39.07 -18.26 -4.24
N SER A 149 -38.52 -17.15 -4.74
CA SER A 149 -37.27 -17.13 -5.50
C SER A 149 -36.50 -15.84 -5.20
N SER A 150 -35.19 -15.99 -5.02
CA SER A 150 -34.21 -15.03 -4.53
C SER A 150 -34.06 -13.80 -5.44
N PRO A 151 -33.91 -12.56 -4.92
CA PRO A 151 -33.67 -11.41 -5.77
C PRO A 151 -32.18 -11.32 -6.11
N THR A 152 -31.83 -11.62 -7.35
CA THR A 152 -30.60 -11.12 -7.97
C THR A 152 -30.76 -9.61 -8.17
N SER A 153 -30.08 -8.82 -7.34
CA SER A 153 -30.05 -7.36 -7.39
C SER A 153 -29.40 -6.88 -8.70
N SER A 154 -30.23 -6.64 -9.71
CA SER A 154 -29.82 -6.12 -11.01
C SER A 154 -29.73 -4.59 -11.02
N ASN A 155 -28.52 -4.09 -11.29
CA ASN A 155 -28.06 -2.86 -11.97
C ASN A 155 -28.98 -1.69 -12.38
N ASN A 156 -30.10 -1.41 -11.69
CA ASN A 156 -31.03 -0.35 -12.09
C ASN A 156 -30.60 1.10 -11.80
N ALA A 157 -29.41 1.33 -11.25
CA ALA A 157 -29.01 2.67 -10.77
C ALA A 157 -27.82 3.31 -11.51
N ALA A 158 -27.12 2.58 -12.39
CA ALA A 158 -26.10 3.19 -13.27
C ALA A 158 -26.74 4.15 -14.30
N THR A 159 -27.98 3.85 -14.74
CA THR A 159 -28.75 4.67 -15.68
C THR A 159 -29.09 6.06 -15.16
N TYR A 160 -29.39 6.20 -13.86
CA TYR A 160 -29.66 7.51 -13.25
C TYR A 160 -28.39 8.36 -13.07
N SER A 161 -27.23 7.72 -12.81
CA SER A 161 -25.94 8.41 -12.69
C SER A 161 -25.46 9.00 -14.03
N LEU A 162 -25.55 8.22 -15.11
CA LEU A 162 -25.10 8.63 -16.43
C LEU A 162 -25.91 9.82 -17.00
N GLY A 163 -27.21 9.90 -16.72
CA GLY A 163 -28.04 11.06 -17.11
C GLY A 163 -27.64 12.36 -16.41
N SER A 164 -27.24 12.29 -15.13
CA SER A 164 -26.70 13.43 -14.38
C SER A 164 -25.36 13.88 -14.96
N ILE A 165 -24.47 12.92 -15.25
CA ILE A 165 -23.16 13.15 -15.88
C ILE A 165 -23.31 13.81 -17.26
N ALA A 166 -24.17 13.28 -18.13
CA ALA A 166 -24.47 13.82 -19.45
C ALA A 166 -24.97 15.29 -19.40
N LYS A 167 -25.89 15.58 -18.48
CA LYS A 167 -26.44 16.93 -18.31
C LYS A 167 -25.38 17.92 -17.78
N SER A 168 -24.55 17.50 -16.85
CA SER A 168 -23.48 18.31 -16.28
C SER A 168 -22.35 18.56 -17.28
N LEU A 169 -21.94 17.53 -18.03
CA LEU A 169 -20.99 17.66 -19.14
C LEU A 169 -21.50 18.64 -20.21
N ARG A 170 -22.78 18.55 -20.59
CA ARG A 170 -23.40 19.50 -21.53
C ARG A 170 -23.32 20.95 -21.03
N ARG A 171 -23.54 21.19 -19.74
CA ARG A 171 -23.43 22.54 -19.14
C ARG A 171 -22.00 23.07 -19.15
N ALA A 172 -21.03 22.23 -18.80
CA ALA A 172 -19.61 22.59 -18.82
C ALA A 172 -19.11 22.92 -20.24
N VAL A 173 -19.51 22.11 -21.23
CA VAL A 173 -19.06 22.25 -22.63
C VAL A 173 -19.78 23.40 -23.36
N ASN A 174 -21.06 23.65 -23.11
CA ASN A 174 -21.83 24.69 -23.81
C ASN A 174 -21.43 26.13 -23.44
N ARG A 175 -20.73 26.37 -22.32
CA ARG A 175 -20.20 27.71 -21.97
C ARG A 175 -19.11 28.21 -22.95
N ARG A 176 -18.60 27.35 -23.84
CA ARG A 176 -17.75 27.73 -24.98
C ARG A 176 -18.48 28.60 -26.02
N GLY A 177 -19.82 28.58 -26.05
CA GLY A 177 -20.62 29.18 -27.12
C GLY A 177 -20.86 30.69 -27.04
N SER A 178 -20.53 31.38 -25.94
CA SER A 178 -20.94 32.79 -25.77
C SER A 178 -19.96 33.84 -26.35
N GLN A 179 -18.91 33.45 -27.07
CA GLN A 179 -17.95 34.39 -27.68
C GLN A 179 -17.85 34.33 -29.21
N ARG A 180 -18.72 33.59 -29.90
CA ARG A 180 -18.83 33.66 -31.36
C ARG A 180 -20.22 34.15 -31.75
N SER A 181 -20.40 35.47 -31.71
CA SER A 181 -21.56 36.13 -32.29
C SER A 181 -21.45 36.09 -33.82
N ASP A 182 -21.97 35.03 -34.43
CA ASP A 182 -22.39 35.08 -35.84
C ASP A 182 -23.86 34.68 -35.91
N ARG A 183 -24.72 35.69 -36.02
CA ARG A 183 -26.14 35.54 -36.34
C ARG A 183 -26.25 34.90 -37.74
N ARG A 184 -26.72 33.66 -37.81
CA ARG A 184 -27.41 33.14 -39.00
C ARG A 184 -28.76 32.56 -38.58
N PRO A 185 -29.89 32.98 -39.19
CA PRO A 185 -31.19 32.45 -38.85
C PRO A 185 -31.40 31.14 -39.62
N SER A 186 -31.49 30.00 -38.93
CA SER A 186 -32.04 28.78 -39.52
C SER A 186 -33.55 28.75 -39.29
N LYS A 187 -34.30 28.91 -40.38
CA LYS A 187 -35.76 28.65 -40.44
C LYS A 187 -36.02 27.15 -40.26
N ASP A 188 -37.05 26.84 -39.48
CA ASP A 188 -37.69 25.52 -39.34
C ASP A 188 -38.22 24.94 -40.67
N LYS A 189 -38.36 23.60 -40.66
CA LYS A 189 -39.20 22.67 -41.47
C LYS A 189 -38.35 21.49 -41.98
N ASP A 190 -38.67 20.21 -41.85
CA ASP A 190 -39.87 19.45 -41.45
C ASP A 190 -39.40 18.08 -40.91
N ILE A 191 -40.06 17.54 -39.88
CA ILE A 191 -39.89 16.16 -39.41
C ILE A 191 -40.98 15.31 -40.12
N PRO A 192 -40.65 14.24 -40.86
CA PRO A 192 -41.67 13.32 -41.32
C PRO A 192 -41.99 12.30 -40.22
N SER A 193 -43.28 12.18 -39.92
CA SER A 193 -43.89 11.07 -39.19
C SER A 193 -44.17 9.91 -40.17
N SER A 194 -43.63 8.72 -39.89
CA SER A 194 -44.16 7.38 -40.26
C SER A 194 -43.21 6.37 -39.61
N ASP A 195 -43.61 5.61 -38.58
CA ASP A 195 -44.30 4.32 -38.64
C ASP A 195 -43.66 3.27 -39.57
N SER A 196 -43.54 2.05 -39.02
CA SER A 196 -42.94 0.80 -39.52
C SER A 196 -41.43 0.55 -39.30
N GLY A 197 -41.13 -0.63 -38.73
CA GLY A 197 -39.81 -1.26 -38.69
C GLY A 197 -39.15 -1.24 -37.31
N GLY A 198 -39.32 -2.31 -36.55
CA GLY A 198 -38.58 -2.53 -35.32
C GLY A 198 -37.15 -2.94 -35.62
N GLU A 199 -36.21 -2.04 -35.43
CA GLU A 199 -34.79 -2.35 -35.23
C GLU A 199 -34.22 -1.38 -34.20
N ASP A 200 -33.55 -1.93 -33.17
CA ASP A 200 -32.80 -1.14 -32.19
C ASP A 200 -31.65 -0.42 -32.91
N TYR A 201 -31.77 0.86 -33.20
CA TYR A 201 -30.63 1.65 -33.69
C TYR A 201 -29.63 1.91 -32.55
N GLU A 202 -28.50 1.20 -32.54
CA GLU A 202 -27.32 1.54 -31.72
C GLU A 202 -26.89 2.97 -32.03
N THR A 203 -27.23 3.93 -31.17
CA THR A 203 -27.01 5.36 -31.43
C THR A 203 -25.63 5.86 -30.97
N SER A 204 -24.78 5.00 -30.42
CA SER A 204 -23.44 5.35 -29.94
C SER A 204 -22.36 4.83 -30.88
N ALA A 205 -21.48 5.71 -31.37
CA ALA A 205 -20.31 5.30 -32.13
C ALA A 205 -19.32 4.54 -31.23
N ASP A 206 -18.61 3.57 -31.83
CA ASP A 206 -17.51 2.86 -31.16
C ASP A 206 -16.46 3.87 -30.66
N PRO A 207 -16.01 3.80 -29.40
CA PRO A 207 -15.00 4.71 -28.89
C PRO A 207 -13.65 4.49 -29.58
N ASP A 208 -13.03 5.58 -30.04
CA ASP A 208 -11.67 5.55 -30.58
C ASP A 208 -10.66 5.57 -29.41
N TRP A 209 -10.38 4.38 -28.86
CA TRP A 209 -9.47 4.22 -27.73
C TRP A 209 -8.04 4.73 -28.01
N PRO A 210 -7.42 4.52 -29.19
CA PRO A 210 -6.11 5.10 -29.50
C PRO A 210 -6.07 6.63 -29.40
N ILE A 211 -7.06 7.32 -29.97
CA ILE A 211 -7.17 8.78 -29.86
C ILE A 211 -7.38 9.19 -28.40
N THR A 212 -8.25 8.47 -27.69
CA THR A 212 -8.57 8.74 -26.29
C THR A 212 -7.34 8.57 -25.39
N ASP A 213 -6.57 7.49 -25.55
CA ASP A 213 -5.32 7.24 -24.81
C ASP A 213 -4.33 8.40 -25.00
N MET A 214 -4.10 8.83 -26.25
CA MET A 214 -3.16 9.93 -26.52
C MET A 214 -3.65 11.27 -25.95
N ALA A 215 -4.95 11.57 -26.07
CA ALA A 215 -5.53 12.78 -25.48
C ALA A 215 -5.39 12.78 -23.95
N LEU A 216 -5.67 11.65 -23.31
CA LEU A 216 -5.54 11.49 -21.86
C LEU A 216 -4.09 11.57 -21.38
N ARG A 217 -3.12 11.06 -22.15
CA ARG A 217 -1.69 11.24 -21.85
C ARG A 217 -1.25 12.69 -21.97
N CYS A 218 -1.72 13.42 -22.99
CA CYS A 218 -1.47 14.86 -23.11
C CYS A 218 -2.02 15.63 -21.89
N LEU A 219 -3.26 15.34 -21.49
CA LEU A 219 -3.91 15.95 -20.31
C LEU A 219 -3.12 15.65 -19.03
N ASN A 220 -2.80 14.38 -18.78
CA ASN A 220 -2.08 13.97 -17.58
C ASN A 220 -0.68 14.59 -17.52
N ASN A 221 0.06 14.67 -18.63
CA ASN A 221 1.36 15.35 -18.66
C ASN A 221 1.23 16.85 -18.39
N ALA A 222 0.22 17.52 -18.99
CA ALA A 222 -0.02 18.94 -18.76
C ALA A 222 -0.31 19.24 -17.28
N LEU A 223 -1.17 18.45 -16.63
CA LEU A 223 -1.53 18.60 -15.22
C LEU A 223 -0.40 18.18 -14.26
N PHE A 224 0.39 17.18 -14.64
CA PHE A 224 1.54 16.75 -13.85
C PHE A 224 2.61 17.84 -13.80
N LEU A 225 2.98 18.40 -14.95
CA LEU A 225 4.05 19.40 -15.08
C LEU A 225 3.61 20.83 -14.69
N ASN A 226 2.31 21.15 -14.78
CA ASN A 226 1.79 22.49 -14.53
C ASN A 226 0.77 22.46 -13.39
N GLU A 227 1.25 22.64 -12.16
CA GLU A 227 0.40 22.62 -10.96
C GLU A 227 -0.73 23.65 -11.01
N ALA A 228 -0.46 24.85 -11.54
CA ALA A 228 -1.44 25.92 -11.68
C ALA A 228 -2.66 25.55 -12.55
N ALA A 229 -2.58 24.49 -13.37
CA ALA A 229 -3.68 24.02 -14.20
C ALA A 229 -4.63 23.06 -13.48
N ARG A 230 -4.22 22.47 -12.35
CA ARG A 230 -4.99 21.43 -11.63
C ARG A 230 -6.31 21.95 -11.07
N LEU A 231 -6.31 23.12 -10.43
CA LEU A 231 -7.53 23.72 -9.89
C LEU A 231 -8.48 24.23 -11.00
N PRO A 232 -8.01 24.95 -12.05
CA PRO A 232 -8.86 25.28 -13.20
C PRO A 232 -9.43 24.05 -13.91
N PHE A 233 -8.72 22.93 -13.95
CA PHE A 233 -9.17 21.70 -14.61
C PHE A 233 -10.44 21.12 -13.98
N SER A 234 -10.58 21.16 -12.65
CA SER A 234 -11.77 20.68 -11.93
C SER A 234 -12.93 21.68 -11.88
N SER A 235 -12.71 22.92 -12.31
CA SER A 235 -13.76 23.94 -12.39
C SER A 235 -14.90 23.52 -13.32
N GLU A 236 -16.10 24.05 -13.07
CA GLU A 236 -17.26 23.84 -13.95
C GLU A 236 -17.01 24.30 -15.39
N ASP A 237 -16.12 25.27 -15.58
CA ASP A 237 -15.85 25.85 -16.90
C ASP A 237 -14.97 24.94 -17.77
N VAL A 238 -14.10 24.12 -17.19
CA VAL A 238 -13.30 23.12 -17.93
C VAL A 238 -13.98 21.75 -17.90
N GLY A 239 -14.54 21.36 -16.76
CA GLY A 239 -15.28 20.11 -16.61
C GLY A 239 -14.40 18.85 -16.59
N GLY A 240 -13.11 18.97 -16.31
CA GLY A 240 -12.15 17.86 -16.33
C GLY A 240 -12.54 16.71 -15.39
N GLY A 241 -12.96 17.04 -14.17
CA GLY A 241 -13.42 16.05 -13.21
C GLY A 241 -14.71 15.31 -13.63
N HIS A 242 -15.59 15.97 -14.38
CA HIS A 242 -16.80 15.32 -14.91
C HIS A 242 -16.46 14.27 -15.97
N VAL A 243 -15.48 14.58 -16.84
CA VAL A 243 -14.97 13.64 -17.85
C VAL A 243 -14.27 12.46 -17.18
N ALA A 244 -13.49 12.71 -16.11
CA ALA A 244 -12.84 11.64 -15.35
C ALA A 244 -13.87 10.65 -14.77
N VAL A 245 -14.92 11.13 -14.10
CA VAL A 245 -15.98 10.26 -13.55
C VAL A 245 -16.73 9.52 -14.66
N ALA A 246 -16.99 10.17 -15.80
CA ALA A 246 -17.66 9.55 -16.95
C ALA A 246 -16.84 8.38 -17.54
N LEU A 247 -15.51 8.51 -17.64
CA LEU A 247 -14.63 7.44 -18.12
C LEU A 247 -14.64 6.21 -17.19
N LEU A 248 -14.72 6.45 -15.89
CA LEU A 248 -14.74 5.41 -14.86
C LEU A 248 -16.12 4.72 -14.75
N SER A 249 -17.17 5.27 -15.35
CA SER A 249 -18.56 4.81 -15.13
C SER A 249 -18.85 3.37 -15.61
N ARG A 250 -18.04 2.79 -16.50
CA ARG A 250 -18.22 1.43 -17.05
C ARG A 250 -16.89 0.67 -17.11
N PRO A 251 -16.34 0.23 -15.97
CA PRO A 251 -14.98 -0.33 -15.91
C PRO A 251 -14.79 -1.57 -16.77
N GLN A 252 -15.78 -2.45 -16.92
CA GLN A 252 -15.64 -3.68 -17.72
C GLN A 252 -15.51 -3.44 -19.23
N ASP A 253 -16.04 -2.30 -19.72
CA ASP A 253 -16.02 -1.93 -21.14
C ASP A 253 -14.87 -0.95 -21.47
N THR A 254 -14.08 -0.55 -20.48
CA THR A 254 -13.01 0.45 -20.62
C THR A 254 -11.64 -0.23 -20.51
N PRO A 255 -10.68 0.03 -21.41
CA PRO A 255 -9.34 -0.53 -21.33
C PRO A 255 -8.59 -0.13 -20.05
N ALA A 256 -7.67 -0.98 -19.57
CA ALA A 256 -6.94 -0.76 -18.33
C ALA A 256 -6.16 0.57 -18.31
N ASP A 257 -5.46 0.91 -19.40
CA ASP A 257 -4.73 2.18 -19.52
C ASP A 257 -5.64 3.41 -19.46
N ILE A 258 -6.85 3.30 -20.04
CA ILE A 258 -7.84 4.39 -20.00
C ILE A 258 -8.40 4.56 -18.60
N LEU A 259 -8.67 3.47 -17.87
CA LEU A 259 -9.08 3.54 -16.47
C LEU A 259 -7.98 4.15 -15.59
N PHE A 260 -6.72 3.75 -15.79
CA PHE A 260 -5.57 4.34 -15.10
C PHE A 260 -5.49 5.85 -15.34
N LEU A 261 -5.52 6.28 -16.61
CA LEU A 261 -5.44 7.70 -16.95
C LEU A 261 -6.66 8.48 -16.46
N GLY A 262 -7.85 7.88 -16.48
CA GLY A 262 -9.09 8.46 -15.94
C GLY A 262 -9.06 8.62 -14.42
N ALA A 263 -8.59 7.61 -13.69
CA ALA A 263 -8.38 7.66 -12.25
C ALA A 263 -7.38 8.76 -11.86
N ARG A 264 -6.30 8.92 -12.64
CA ARG A 264 -5.33 9.99 -12.43
C ARG A 264 -5.89 11.39 -12.69
N LEU A 265 -6.77 11.55 -13.69
CA LEU A 265 -7.51 12.82 -13.87
C LEU A 265 -8.47 13.10 -12.71
N LEU A 266 -9.11 12.07 -12.16
CA LEU A 266 -9.96 12.21 -10.98
C LEU A 266 -9.13 12.64 -9.77
N PHE A 267 -7.97 12.01 -9.54
CA PHE A 267 -7.01 12.40 -8.51
C PHE A 267 -6.62 13.88 -8.61
N PHE A 268 -6.24 14.36 -9.81
CA PHE A 268 -5.93 15.78 -9.99
C PHE A 268 -7.14 16.69 -9.73
N SER A 269 -8.35 16.20 -9.99
CA SER A 269 -9.57 16.97 -9.80
C SER A 269 -9.99 17.08 -8.33
N THR A 270 -9.59 16.11 -7.50
CA THR A 270 -9.90 16.04 -6.05
C THR A 270 -8.75 16.51 -5.15
N LEU A 271 -7.60 16.87 -5.73
CA LEU A 271 -6.37 17.19 -4.99
C LEU A 271 -6.49 18.35 -3.99
N PHE A 272 -7.43 19.28 -4.22
CA PHE A 272 -7.65 20.45 -3.38
C PHE A 272 -9.05 20.44 -2.77
N GLU A 273 -9.23 21.15 -1.66
CA GLU A 273 -10.54 21.46 -1.08
C GLU A 273 -11.32 22.41 -2.01
N SER A 274 -11.96 21.83 -3.03
CA SER A 274 -12.68 22.53 -4.08
C SER A 274 -14.16 22.13 -4.13
N PRO A 275 -15.05 22.97 -4.70
CA PRO A 275 -16.47 22.63 -4.88
C PRO A 275 -16.70 21.35 -5.67
N PHE A 276 -15.74 20.96 -6.51
CA PHE A 276 -15.82 19.73 -7.29
C PHE A 276 -15.93 18.49 -6.39
N ASN A 277 -15.26 18.41 -5.23
CA ASN A 277 -15.37 17.23 -4.35
C ASN A 277 -16.82 16.98 -3.91
N LYS A 278 -17.54 18.05 -3.56
CA LYS A 278 -18.97 17.95 -3.23
C LYS A 278 -19.79 17.54 -4.45
N THR A 279 -19.54 18.13 -5.62
CA THR A 279 -20.22 17.74 -6.87
C THR A 279 -19.96 16.28 -7.25
N ALA A 280 -18.72 15.80 -7.06
CA ALA A 280 -18.32 14.44 -7.34
C ALA A 280 -19.11 13.43 -6.50
N VAL A 281 -19.18 13.64 -5.17
CA VAL A 281 -19.92 12.73 -4.28
C VAL A 281 -21.43 12.87 -4.48
N THR A 282 -21.97 14.09 -4.41
CA THR A 282 -23.43 14.30 -4.35
C THR A 282 -24.13 14.15 -5.70
N THR A 283 -23.55 14.71 -6.77
CA THR A 283 -24.20 14.85 -8.09
C THR A 283 -23.75 13.80 -9.09
N LEU A 284 -22.45 13.50 -9.12
CA LEU A 284 -21.88 12.51 -10.04
C LEU A 284 -21.84 11.10 -9.45
N LYS A 285 -22.11 10.96 -8.15
CA LYS A 285 -22.05 9.67 -7.42
C LYS A 285 -20.72 8.95 -7.62
N ALA A 286 -19.62 9.73 -7.57
CA ALA A 286 -18.26 9.25 -7.84
C ALA A 286 -17.87 8.07 -6.95
N VAL A 287 -18.15 8.12 -5.64
CA VAL A 287 -17.86 7.02 -4.69
C VAL A 287 -18.44 5.67 -5.15
N ARG A 288 -19.65 5.67 -5.69
CA ARG A 288 -20.29 4.45 -6.20
C ARG A 288 -19.61 3.95 -7.47
N ILE A 289 -19.16 4.87 -8.33
CA ILE A 289 -18.43 4.54 -9.55
C ILE A 289 -17.04 4.00 -9.21
N GLU A 290 -16.33 4.65 -8.27
CA GLU A 290 -15.05 4.19 -7.73
C GLU A 290 -15.19 2.77 -7.14
N ALA A 291 -16.23 2.51 -6.35
CA ALA A 291 -16.54 1.19 -5.80
C ALA A 291 -16.68 0.12 -6.90
N ALA A 292 -17.47 0.40 -7.93
CA ALA A 292 -17.64 -0.51 -9.06
C ALA A 292 -16.33 -0.72 -9.86
N CYS A 293 -15.49 0.31 -9.96
CA CYS A 293 -14.18 0.22 -10.58
C CYS A 293 -13.22 -0.66 -9.77
N VAL A 294 -13.16 -0.48 -8.44
CA VAL A 294 -12.33 -1.32 -7.56
C VAL A 294 -12.77 -2.77 -7.65
N ASP A 295 -14.06 -3.06 -7.56
CA ASP A 295 -14.58 -4.43 -7.70
C ASP A 295 -14.17 -5.05 -9.05
N ALA A 296 -14.34 -4.30 -10.14
CA ALA A 296 -13.96 -4.78 -11.48
C ALA A 296 -12.45 -5.01 -11.61
N LEU A 297 -11.61 -4.14 -11.02
CA LEU A 297 -10.16 -4.27 -11.03
C LEU A 297 -9.70 -5.46 -10.18
N VAL A 298 -10.26 -5.64 -8.98
CA VAL A 298 -9.96 -6.80 -8.11
C VAL A 298 -10.31 -8.10 -8.83
N MET A 299 -11.50 -8.19 -9.43
CA MET A 299 -11.90 -9.38 -10.19
C MET A 299 -11.00 -9.61 -11.41
N ALA A 300 -10.62 -8.54 -12.13
CA ALA A 300 -9.69 -8.64 -13.25
C ALA A 300 -8.31 -9.17 -12.83
N MET A 301 -7.79 -8.70 -11.69
CA MET A 301 -6.51 -9.15 -11.14
C MET A 301 -6.56 -10.62 -10.70
N LEU A 302 -7.64 -11.05 -10.05
CA LEU A 302 -7.83 -12.45 -9.65
C LEU A 302 -7.96 -13.39 -10.85
N GLU A 303 -8.70 -12.96 -11.89
CA GLU A 303 -8.83 -13.74 -13.12
C GLU A 303 -7.49 -13.84 -13.86
N LYS A 304 -6.72 -12.75 -13.95
CA LYS A 304 -5.37 -12.75 -14.54
C LYS A 304 -4.35 -13.57 -13.76
N ALA A 305 -4.44 -13.57 -12.42
CA ALA A 305 -3.61 -14.41 -11.56
C ALA A 305 -3.89 -15.90 -11.79
N SER A 306 -5.17 -16.26 -11.99
CA SER A 306 -5.60 -17.63 -12.26
C SER A 306 -5.32 -18.08 -13.70
N ASN A 307 -5.55 -17.18 -14.67
CA ASN A 307 -5.34 -17.41 -16.09
C ASN A 307 -4.78 -16.14 -16.76
N ARG A 308 -3.50 -16.16 -17.12
CA ARG A 308 -2.83 -15.03 -17.77
C ARG A 308 -3.46 -14.63 -19.12
N SER A 309 -4.05 -15.57 -19.85
CA SER A 309 -4.70 -15.32 -21.15
C SER A 309 -6.19 -14.98 -21.05
N ALA A 310 -6.72 -14.79 -19.83
CA ALA A 310 -8.09 -14.35 -19.61
C ALA A 310 -8.43 -13.09 -20.42
N ALA A 311 -9.65 -13.06 -20.95
CA ALA A 311 -10.17 -11.99 -21.81
C ALA A 311 -11.71 -11.87 -21.71
N SER A 312 -12.27 -12.12 -20.52
CA SER A 312 -13.72 -12.11 -20.27
C SER A 312 -14.38 -10.72 -20.42
N SER A 313 -13.59 -9.64 -20.35
CA SER A 313 -14.02 -8.26 -20.54
C SER A 313 -12.92 -7.43 -21.23
N VAL A 314 -13.25 -6.22 -21.71
CA VAL A 314 -12.28 -5.30 -22.34
C VAL A 314 -11.16 -4.94 -21.36
N LEU A 315 -11.51 -4.70 -20.10
CA LEU A 315 -10.56 -4.44 -19.02
C LEU A 315 -9.53 -5.57 -18.88
N ILE A 316 -10.02 -6.81 -18.83
CA ILE A 316 -9.18 -8.00 -18.61
C ILE A 316 -8.35 -8.31 -19.86
N ALA A 317 -8.94 -8.20 -21.05
CA ALA A 317 -8.23 -8.43 -22.30
C ALA A 317 -7.07 -7.43 -22.51
N SER A 318 -7.25 -6.17 -22.09
CA SER A 318 -6.27 -5.09 -22.30
C SER A 318 -5.27 -4.91 -21.15
N GLY A 319 -5.57 -5.38 -19.93
CA GLY A 319 -4.77 -5.10 -18.75
C GLY A 319 -3.73 -6.17 -18.42
N SER A 320 -2.46 -5.77 -18.30
CA SER A 320 -1.43 -6.54 -17.58
C SER A 320 -1.57 -6.36 -16.06
N GLU A 321 -0.96 -7.26 -15.29
CA GLU A 321 -0.92 -7.16 -13.82
C GLU A 321 -0.40 -5.80 -13.34
N ALA A 322 0.66 -5.28 -13.95
CA ALA A 322 1.20 -3.96 -13.61
C ALA A 322 0.21 -2.83 -13.92
N GLN A 323 -0.45 -2.86 -15.08
CA GLN A 323 -1.42 -1.83 -15.47
C GLN A 323 -2.66 -1.84 -14.56
N LEU A 324 -3.16 -3.02 -14.20
CA LEU A 324 -4.29 -3.15 -13.28
C LEU A 324 -3.93 -2.63 -11.88
N ASN A 325 -2.74 -2.96 -11.37
CA ASN A 325 -2.22 -2.42 -10.11
C ASN A 325 -2.09 -0.89 -10.14
N MET A 326 -1.56 -0.33 -11.23
CA MET A 326 -1.45 1.13 -11.41
C MET A 326 -2.81 1.82 -11.44
N ALA A 327 -3.79 1.26 -12.16
CA ALA A 327 -5.14 1.79 -12.23
C ALA A 327 -5.82 1.78 -10.85
N LEU A 328 -5.73 0.66 -10.12
CA LEU A 328 -6.27 0.53 -8.77
C LEU A 328 -5.61 1.51 -7.81
N SER A 329 -4.28 1.62 -7.87
CA SER A 329 -3.49 2.53 -7.04
C SER A 329 -3.88 4.00 -7.22
N ASP A 330 -4.01 4.49 -8.46
CA ASP A 330 -4.39 5.89 -8.70
C ASP A 330 -5.87 6.17 -8.37
N LEU A 331 -6.74 5.15 -8.48
CA LEU A 331 -8.15 5.26 -8.07
C LEU A 331 -8.27 5.40 -6.55
N LEU A 332 -7.53 4.60 -5.77
CA LEU A 332 -7.51 4.69 -4.31
C LEU A 332 -6.96 6.05 -3.84
N LYS A 333 -5.92 6.59 -4.49
CA LYS A 333 -5.45 7.97 -4.19
C LYS A 333 -6.53 9.03 -4.44
N ALA A 334 -7.31 8.89 -5.51
CA ALA A 334 -8.40 9.81 -5.78
C ALA A 334 -9.49 9.72 -4.71
N HIS A 335 -9.81 8.50 -4.26
CA HIS A 335 -10.74 8.25 -3.17
C HIS A 335 -10.26 8.81 -1.83
N PHE A 336 -8.97 8.65 -1.50
CA PHE A 336 -8.35 9.25 -0.32
C PHE A 336 -8.59 10.76 -0.24
N ASN A 337 -8.40 11.46 -1.35
CA ASN A 337 -8.66 12.91 -1.42
C ASN A 337 -10.15 13.23 -1.15
N ILE A 338 -11.07 12.42 -1.67
CA ILE A 338 -12.50 12.58 -1.40
C ILE A 338 -12.79 12.40 0.09
N CYS A 339 -12.27 11.33 0.71
CA CYS A 339 -12.39 11.09 2.15
C CYS A 339 -11.83 12.25 2.99
N LEU A 340 -10.73 12.86 2.54
CA LEU A 340 -10.09 13.96 3.24
C LEU A 340 -10.90 15.27 3.15
N TYR A 341 -11.39 15.64 1.96
CA TYR A 341 -11.94 16.98 1.71
C TYR A 341 -13.46 17.04 1.76
N TYR A 342 -14.18 16.01 1.31
CA TYR A 342 -15.64 16.07 1.23
C TYR A 342 -16.32 16.31 2.60
N PRO A 343 -15.99 15.55 3.66
CA PRO A 343 -16.59 15.77 4.98
C PRO A 343 -16.29 17.18 5.54
N ARG A 344 -15.09 17.72 5.28
CA ARG A 344 -14.71 19.07 5.70
C ARG A 344 -15.59 20.14 5.06
N ILE A 345 -15.82 20.02 3.76
CA ILE A 345 -16.68 20.94 3.00
C ILE A 345 -18.11 20.91 3.54
N VAL A 346 -18.69 19.72 3.74
CA VAL A 346 -20.06 19.56 4.26
C VAL A 346 -20.18 20.17 5.67
N GLN A 347 -19.20 19.91 6.54
CA GLN A 347 -19.20 20.47 7.90
C GLN A 347 -19.03 21.99 7.91
N ALA A 348 -18.20 22.56 7.03
CA ALA A 348 -18.00 24.00 6.91
C ALA A 348 -19.30 24.71 6.47
N GLU A 349 -19.99 24.16 5.47
CA GLU A 349 -21.29 24.67 5.02
C GLU A 349 -22.37 24.56 6.10
N ALA A 350 -22.41 23.45 6.84
CA ALA A 350 -23.34 23.27 7.95
C ALA A 350 -23.13 24.33 9.05
N LYS A 351 -21.87 24.63 9.39
CA LYS A 351 -21.51 25.70 10.36
C LYS A 351 -21.90 27.09 9.85
N GLN A 352 -21.73 27.36 8.56
CA GLN A 352 -22.11 28.64 7.94
C GLN A 352 -23.63 28.85 7.91
N ASN A 353 -24.40 27.77 7.68
CA ASN A 353 -25.86 27.82 7.73
C ASN A 353 -26.39 27.99 9.17
N GLN A 354 -25.69 27.48 10.18
CA GLN A 354 -26.05 27.69 11.58
C GLN A 354 -25.75 29.12 12.05
N SER A 355 -24.63 29.73 11.63
CA SER A 355 -24.27 31.10 12.01
C SER A 355 -25.17 32.16 11.36
N THR A 356 -25.70 31.89 10.17
CA THR A 356 -26.68 32.76 9.50
C THR A 356 -28.11 32.59 10.03
N GLY A 357 -28.47 31.41 10.58
CA GLY A 357 -29.75 31.17 11.25
C GLY A 357 -29.85 31.73 12.68
N ALA A 358 -28.73 31.87 13.39
CA ALA A 358 -28.69 32.38 14.78
C ALA A 358 -28.95 33.90 14.90
N ALA A 359 -28.87 34.66 13.81
CA ALA A 359 -29.24 36.09 13.80
C ALA A 359 -30.77 36.32 13.90
N ALA A 360 -31.59 35.26 13.80
CA ALA A 360 -33.05 35.34 13.87
C ALA A 360 -33.65 34.73 15.15
N ALA A 361 -32.84 34.16 16.07
CA ALA A 361 -33.34 33.54 17.29
C ALA A 361 -32.42 33.81 18.48
N SER A 362 -32.44 35.05 18.97
CA SER A 362 -31.95 35.37 20.32
C SER A 362 -32.99 34.90 21.35
N THR A 363 -32.72 33.78 22.03
CA THR A 363 -32.92 33.54 23.48
C THR A 363 -33.08 32.05 23.76
N SER A 364 -31.99 31.35 24.08
CA SER A 364 -31.96 30.34 25.16
C SER A 364 -30.54 29.82 25.36
N THR A 365 -30.20 29.70 26.64
CA THR A 365 -28.97 29.25 27.30
C THR A 365 -28.17 28.14 26.57
N PRO A 366 -26.83 28.22 26.50
CA PRO A 366 -26.01 27.19 25.88
C PRO A 366 -25.94 25.91 26.76
N PRO A 367 -26.16 24.70 26.23
CA PRO A 367 -25.79 23.49 26.93
C PRO A 367 -24.27 23.31 26.88
N GLN A 368 -23.65 23.15 28.05
CA GLN A 368 -22.26 22.74 28.18
C GLN A 368 -22.14 21.26 27.76
N SER A 369 -21.75 21.00 26.52
CA SER A 369 -21.00 19.79 26.21
C SER A 369 -19.69 20.22 25.57
N LYS A 370 -18.57 19.78 26.17
CA LYS A 370 -17.23 19.95 25.62
C LYS A 370 -17.15 19.12 24.34
N SER A 371 -17.64 19.62 23.21
CA SER A 371 -17.29 19.03 21.91
C SER A 371 -15.82 19.36 21.67
N GLN A 372 -14.95 18.38 21.86
CA GLN A 372 -13.58 18.46 21.37
C GLN A 372 -13.63 18.93 19.91
N ARG A 373 -12.81 19.93 19.57
CA ARG A 373 -12.66 20.34 18.16
C ARG A 373 -12.28 19.08 17.38
N PRO A 374 -12.98 18.74 16.28
CA PRO A 374 -12.62 17.56 15.51
C PRO A 374 -11.17 17.72 15.06
N ILE A 375 -10.35 16.75 15.47
CA ILE A 375 -8.95 16.66 15.09
C ILE A 375 -8.92 16.33 13.58
N LEU A 376 -7.83 16.70 12.92
CA LEU A 376 -7.60 16.42 11.50
C LEU A 376 -7.96 14.94 11.17
N GLY A 377 -9.04 14.72 10.41
CA GLY A 377 -9.46 13.37 9.99
C GLY A 377 -10.69 12.77 10.69
N GLU A 378 -11.37 13.48 11.60
CA GLU A 378 -12.56 12.96 12.32
C GLU A 378 -13.91 13.24 11.65
N GLY A 379 -13.92 13.87 10.47
CA GLY A 379 -15.15 14.04 9.71
C GLY A 379 -15.42 12.83 8.83
N PHE A 380 -16.45 12.04 9.15
CA PHE A 380 -16.97 10.99 8.27
C PHE A 380 -18.35 11.37 7.73
N ASP A 381 -18.65 10.98 6.50
CA ASP A 381 -19.96 11.14 5.87
C ASP A 381 -20.49 9.80 5.32
N PRO A 382 -21.74 9.42 5.61
CA PRO A 382 -22.33 8.15 5.16
C PRO A 382 -22.35 7.95 3.64
N GLU A 383 -22.29 9.02 2.82
CA GLU A 383 -22.21 8.87 1.35
C GLU A 383 -20.92 8.15 0.91
N LEU A 384 -19.89 8.10 1.77
CA LEU A 384 -18.63 7.40 1.51
C LEU A 384 -18.72 5.88 1.73
N LEU A 385 -19.73 5.38 2.46
CA LEU A 385 -19.86 3.97 2.84
C LEU A 385 -19.85 2.99 1.65
N GLY A 386 -20.26 3.45 0.47
CA GLY A 386 -20.31 2.61 -0.74
C GLY A 386 -18.96 2.01 -1.16
N MET A 387 -17.83 2.60 -0.73
CA MET A 387 -16.48 2.15 -1.09
C MET A 387 -15.87 1.19 -0.06
N LEU A 388 -16.46 1.06 1.13
CA LEU A 388 -15.90 0.26 2.22
C LEU A 388 -15.70 -1.22 1.85
N HIS A 389 -16.73 -1.87 1.30
CA HIS A 389 -16.66 -3.29 0.93
C HIS A 389 -15.61 -3.56 -0.18
N PRO A 390 -15.54 -2.74 -1.25
CA PRO A 390 -14.43 -2.81 -2.20
C PRO A 390 -13.04 -2.65 -1.57
N LEU A 391 -12.86 -1.71 -0.62
CA LEU A 391 -11.57 -1.54 0.08
C LEU A 391 -11.16 -2.78 0.88
N ILE A 392 -12.12 -3.37 1.60
CA ILE A 392 -11.90 -4.62 2.33
C ILE A 392 -11.53 -5.74 1.35
N SER A 393 -12.22 -5.83 0.21
CA SER A 393 -11.94 -6.83 -0.83
C SER A 393 -10.53 -6.71 -1.40
N VAL A 394 -10.00 -5.48 -1.57
CA VAL A 394 -8.60 -5.26 -1.97
C VAL A 394 -7.65 -5.88 -0.96
N VAL A 395 -7.87 -5.66 0.33
CA VAL A 395 -7.02 -6.17 1.42
C VAL A 395 -7.11 -7.70 1.51
N THR A 396 -8.32 -8.26 1.49
CA THR A 396 -8.60 -9.67 1.82
C THR A 396 -8.48 -10.63 0.64
N MET A 397 -8.80 -10.20 -0.58
CA MET A 397 -8.88 -11.11 -1.73
C MET A 397 -7.61 -11.12 -2.59
N LEU A 398 -6.93 -10.00 -2.75
CA LEU A 398 -5.75 -9.94 -3.63
C LEU A 398 -4.56 -10.72 -3.05
N PRO A 399 -3.77 -11.43 -3.87
CA PRO A 399 -2.60 -12.17 -3.41
C PRO A 399 -1.52 -11.23 -2.84
N LEU A 400 -0.77 -11.70 -1.83
CA LEU A 400 0.33 -10.93 -1.26
C LEU A 400 1.54 -10.95 -2.20
N PRO A 401 2.09 -9.79 -2.58
CA PRO A 401 3.34 -9.74 -3.32
C PRO A 401 4.49 -10.23 -2.44
N SER A 402 5.46 -10.90 -3.07
CA SER A 402 6.71 -11.35 -2.45
C SER A 402 7.87 -10.62 -3.12
N PRO A 403 8.88 -10.14 -2.38
CA PRO A 403 9.11 -10.42 -0.96
C PRO A 403 8.55 -9.38 0.02
N VAL A 404 7.98 -8.27 -0.49
CA VAL A 404 7.36 -7.22 0.32
C VAL A 404 5.85 -7.18 0.07
N PRO A 405 5.02 -7.55 1.06
CA PRO A 405 3.57 -7.61 0.89
C PRO A 405 2.91 -6.23 0.93
N LEU A 406 3.45 -5.29 1.71
CA LEU A 406 2.82 -4.00 1.97
C LEU A 406 3.32 -2.92 1.00
N MET A 407 2.81 -2.96 -0.23
CA MET A 407 3.09 -1.99 -1.28
C MET A 407 1.78 -1.54 -1.94
N PRO A 408 1.77 -0.45 -2.73
CA PRO A 408 0.61 -0.12 -3.56
C PRO A 408 0.18 -1.34 -4.39
N PRO A 409 -1.12 -1.69 -4.44
CA PRO A 409 -2.28 -0.89 -4.01
C PRO A 409 -2.67 -1.01 -2.52
N PHE A 410 -2.12 -1.97 -1.76
CA PHE A 410 -2.52 -2.25 -0.37
C PHE A 410 -2.27 -1.06 0.57
N THR A 411 -1.15 -0.36 0.42
CA THR A 411 -0.85 0.82 1.24
C THR A 411 -1.89 1.92 1.07
N HIS A 412 -2.37 2.15 -0.15
CA HIS A 412 -3.44 3.12 -0.41
C HIS A 412 -4.78 2.66 0.16
N ALA A 413 -5.12 1.36 0.04
CA ALA A 413 -6.35 0.84 0.62
C ALA A 413 -6.36 0.95 2.16
N ILE A 414 -5.23 0.69 2.82
CA ILE A 414 -5.08 0.88 4.27
C ILE A 414 -5.20 2.36 4.65
N ALA A 415 -4.59 3.27 3.86
CA ALA A 415 -4.73 4.71 4.08
C ALA A 415 -6.18 5.19 3.92
N ASP A 416 -6.92 4.65 2.95
CA ASP A 416 -8.35 4.94 2.78
C ASP A 416 -9.16 4.45 3.97
N LEU A 417 -8.94 3.20 4.41
CA LEU A 417 -9.64 2.59 5.56
C LEU A 417 -9.45 3.36 6.87
N LEU A 418 -8.31 4.05 7.06
CA LEU A 418 -8.10 4.92 8.22
C LEU A 418 -9.13 6.05 8.33
N ASN A 419 -9.76 6.46 7.22
CA ASN A 419 -10.79 7.50 7.22
C ASN A 419 -12.18 6.97 7.63
N TYR A 420 -12.38 5.66 7.77
CA TYR A 420 -13.68 5.06 8.10
C TYR A 420 -13.80 4.75 9.60
N PRO A 421 -14.81 5.28 10.32
CA PRO A 421 -15.03 4.95 11.74
C PRO A 421 -15.43 3.48 11.89
N VAL A 422 -14.59 2.70 12.55
CA VAL A 422 -14.75 1.25 12.73
C VAL A 422 -16.02 0.95 13.54
N ALA A 423 -16.34 1.77 14.53
CA ALA A 423 -17.55 1.62 15.35
C ALA A 423 -18.84 1.61 14.50
N ASP A 424 -18.91 2.49 13.49
CA ASP A 424 -20.11 2.64 12.66
C ASP A 424 -20.22 1.56 11.58
N VAL A 425 -19.08 0.99 11.16
CA VAL A 425 -19.00 0.12 9.98
C VAL A 425 -18.60 -1.33 10.30
N LYS A 426 -18.59 -1.70 11.59
CA LYS A 426 -18.23 -3.04 12.06
C LYS A 426 -19.05 -4.15 11.39
N ARG A 427 -20.35 -3.94 11.18
CA ARG A 427 -21.22 -4.99 10.59
C ARG A 427 -20.84 -5.27 9.15
N GLU A 428 -20.47 -4.23 8.41
CA GLU A 428 -19.99 -4.30 7.04
C GLU A 428 -18.61 -4.96 7.00
N ILE A 429 -17.71 -4.65 7.95
CA ILE A 429 -16.38 -5.28 8.08
C ILE A 429 -16.50 -6.79 8.36
N LEU A 430 -17.39 -7.18 9.28
CA LEU A 430 -17.58 -8.57 9.70
C LEU A 430 -18.51 -9.37 8.77
N GLY A 431 -19.28 -8.68 7.94
CA GLY A 431 -20.28 -9.27 7.06
C GLY A 431 -19.72 -9.93 5.80
N ASP A 432 -18.45 -9.67 5.46
CA ASP A 432 -17.82 -10.20 4.26
C ASP A 432 -17.43 -11.68 4.46
N LYS A 433 -18.40 -12.56 4.23
CA LYS A 433 -18.23 -14.02 4.23
C LYS A 433 -17.74 -14.56 2.88
N ARG A 434 -17.38 -13.70 1.91
CA ARG A 434 -16.80 -14.18 0.64
C ARG A 434 -15.48 -14.87 0.98
N SER A 435 -15.50 -16.20 0.87
CA SER A 435 -14.37 -17.04 1.23
C SER A 435 -13.11 -16.53 0.56
N VAL A 436 -12.06 -16.36 1.37
CA VAL A 436 -10.68 -16.39 0.87
C VAL A 436 -10.59 -17.56 -0.12
N SER A 437 -10.22 -17.27 -1.36
CA SER A 437 -10.10 -18.28 -2.43
C SER A 437 -9.21 -19.42 -1.93
N SER A 438 -9.79 -20.62 -1.72
CA SER A 438 -9.17 -21.93 -1.44
C SER A 438 -7.67 -21.97 -1.06
N GLY A 439 -7.25 -21.11 -0.12
CA GLY A 439 -5.86 -20.85 0.21
C GLY A 439 -5.57 -21.38 1.60
N SER A 440 -4.30 -21.72 1.84
CA SER A 440 -3.81 -22.18 3.15
C SER A 440 -4.32 -21.30 4.29
N LEU A 441 -4.66 -21.93 5.42
CA LEU A 441 -5.00 -21.23 6.65
C LEU A 441 -3.95 -20.16 6.98
N PRO A 442 -4.37 -18.98 7.48
CA PRO A 442 -3.43 -17.93 7.84
C PRO A 442 -2.48 -18.46 8.91
N THR A 443 -1.18 -18.29 8.67
CA THR A 443 -0.11 -18.84 9.51
C THR A 443 0.91 -17.75 9.80
N PHE A 444 1.38 -17.70 11.05
CA PHE A 444 2.44 -16.78 11.45
C PHE A 444 3.80 -17.19 10.89
N THR A 445 4.67 -16.21 10.66
CA THR A 445 6.09 -16.43 10.36
C THR A 445 6.84 -17.09 11.52
N ALA A 446 6.42 -16.80 12.75
CA ALA A 446 6.85 -17.48 13.97
C ALA A 446 5.67 -17.58 14.95
N PRO A 447 5.39 -18.76 15.53
CA PRO A 447 4.21 -18.98 16.38
C PRO A 447 4.33 -18.19 17.69
N VAL A 448 3.24 -17.54 18.11
CA VAL A 448 3.14 -16.83 19.40
C VAL A 448 2.77 -17.83 20.51
N SER A 449 1.67 -18.54 20.35
CA SER A 449 1.22 -19.61 21.25
C SER A 449 0.18 -20.51 20.54
N PRO A 450 -0.13 -21.70 21.07
CA PRO A 450 -1.22 -22.54 20.58
C PRO A 450 -2.58 -21.82 20.55
N LEU A 451 -2.97 -21.14 21.64
CA LEU A 451 -4.26 -20.41 21.67
C LEU A 451 -4.27 -19.24 20.69
N SER A 452 -3.17 -18.50 20.57
CA SER A 452 -3.02 -17.42 19.59
C SER A 452 -3.18 -17.93 18.16
N THR A 453 -2.58 -19.08 17.84
CA THR A 453 -2.68 -19.68 16.50
C THR A 453 -4.12 -20.08 16.18
N GLN A 454 -4.83 -20.67 17.14
CA GLN A 454 -6.25 -21.01 16.99
C GLN A 454 -7.13 -19.76 16.85
N ALA A 455 -6.88 -18.73 17.65
CA ALA A 455 -7.57 -17.45 17.57
C ALA A 455 -7.33 -16.78 16.22
N PHE A 456 -6.10 -16.83 15.69
CA PHE A 456 -5.73 -16.26 14.41
C PHE A 456 -6.42 -16.96 13.24
N GLN A 457 -6.51 -18.29 13.27
CA GLN A 457 -7.21 -19.09 12.25
C GLN A 457 -8.74 -18.91 12.28
N SER A 458 -9.31 -18.57 13.44
CA SER A 458 -10.75 -18.30 13.60
C SER A 458 -11.12 -16.82 13.44
N ALA A 459 -10.13 -15.94 13.31
CA ALA A 459 -10.33 -14.50 13.19
C ALA A 459 -11.06 -14.13 11.88
N PRO A 460 -11.81 -13.02 11.87
CA PRO A 460 -12.37 -12.46 10.64
C PRO A 460 -11.28 -12.24 9.58
N PRO A 461 -11.52 -12.52 8.28
CA PRO A 461 -10.50 -12.43 7.23
C PRO A 461 -9.80 -11.07 7.18
N TYR A 462 -10.55 -9.99 7.42
CA TYR A 462 -10.01 -8.63 7.53
C TYR A 462 -8.92 -8.52 8.59
N ILE A 463 -9.20 -8.96 9.83
CA ILE A 463 -8.26 -8.91 10.95
C ILE A 463 -7.06 -9.83 10.69
N ALA A 464 -7.32 -11.06 10.28
CA ALA A 464 -6.27 -12.04 9.98
C ALA A 464 -5.29 -11.50 8.93
N ARG A 465 -5.81 -10.81 7.92
CA ARG A 465 -5.03 -10.23 6.84
C ARG A 465 -4.19 -9.03 7.27
N LEU A 466 -4.73 -8.11 8.06
CA LEU A 466 -3.97 -6.99 8.61
C LEU A 466 -2.81 -7.47 9.50
N ILE A 467 -3.07 -8.47 10.35
CA ILE A 467 -2.00 -9.09 11.17
C ILE A 467 -0.97 -9.79 10.28
N THR A 468 -1.38 -10.45 9.19
CA THR A 468 -0.44 -11.09 8.24
C THR A 468 0.47 -10.04 7.59
N PHE A 469 -0.06 -8.87 7.20
CA PHE A 469 0.78 -7.77 6.70
C PHE A 469 1.80 -7.34 7.76
N ALA A 470 1.36 -7.14 9.00
CA ALA A 470 2.25 -6.72 10.09
C ALA A 470 3.32 -7.79 10.36
N ASP A 471 2.93 -9.05 10.52
CA ASP A 471 3.84 -10.16 10.81
C ASP A 471 4.89 -10.35 9.71
N VAL A 472 4.49 -10.40 8.43
CA VAL A 472 5.43 -10.59 7.31
C VAL A 472 6.36 -9.40 7.15
N MET A 473 5.87 -8.17 7.30
CA MET A 473 6.71 -6.96 7.23
C MET A 473 7.72 -6.94 8.39
N LEU A 474 7.26 -7.14 9.63
CA LEU A 474 8.12 -7.17 10.80
C LEU A 474 9.13 -8.33 10.71
N ALA A 475 8.72 -9.50 10.22
CA ALA A 475 9.65 -10.62 9.98
C ALA A 475 10.72 -10.26 8.96
N ARG A 476 10.33 -9.62 7.85
CA ARG A 476 11.29 -9.26 6.82
C ARG A 476 12.36 -8.32 7.35
N TYR A 477 12.00 -7.33 8.16
CA TYR A 477 12.94 -6.29 8.58
C TYR A 477 13.58 -6.53 9.94
N PHE A 478 12.97 -7.31 10.84
CA PHE A 478 13.41 -7.48 12.24
C PHE A 478 13.66 -8.95 12.65
N ALA A 479 13.85 -9.88 11.70
CA ALA A 479 14.04 -11.31 12.01
C ALA A 479 15.48 -11.80 12.02
N ALA A 480 16.49 -11.05 11.55
CA ALA A 480 17.86 -11.59 11.55
C ALA A 480 18.29 -11.76 13.01
N ALA A 481 18.51 -12.99 13.47
CA ALA A 481 19.13 -13.20 14.76
C ALA A 481 20.64 -13.21 14.56
N SER A 482 21.37 -12.40 15.34
CA SER A 482 22.80 -12.64 15.50
C SER A 482 22.96 -13.76 16.53
N THR A 483 23.87 -14.70 16.26
CA THR A 483 24.26 -15.71 17.26
C THR A 483 25.30 -15.07 18.16
N ASN A 484 25.00 -14.94 19.45
CA ASN A 484 26.01 -14.56 20.43
C ASN A 484 27.02 -15.71 20.63
N ASP A 485 28.16 -15.40 21.26
CA ASP A 485 29.23 -16.36 21.61
C ASP A 485 28.68 -17.55 22.43
N ASP A 486 27.63 -17.33 23.23
CA ASP A 486 26.96 -18.36 24.04
C ASP A 486 25.98 -19.25 23.24
N GLY A 487 25.92 -19.13 21.91
CA GLY A 487 24.99 -19.85 21.05
C GLY A 487 23.51 -19.40 21.14
N ARG A 488 23.21 -18.40 21.99
CA ARG A 488 21.85 -17.84 22.15
C ARG A 488 21.54 -16.87 21.00
N ARG A 489 20.37 -17.04 20.37
CA ARG A 489 19.89 -16.15 19.29
C ARG A 489 19.44 -14.83 19.89
N VAL A 490 20.11 -13.73 19.54
CA VAL A 490 19.68 -12.38 19.91
C VAL A 490 18.98 -11.75 18.70
N PRO A 491 17.75 -11.25 18.85
CA PRO A 491 17.08 -10.53 17.77
C PRO A 491 17.90 -9.33 17.31
N GLU A 492 17.95 -9.08 16.01
CA GLU A 492 18.55 -7.86 15.45
C GLU A 492 17.87 -6.62 16.04
N ASP A 493 18.71 -5.64 16.38
CA ASP A 493 18.28 -4.32 16.84
C ASP A 493 17.47 -3.64 15.74
N VAL A 494 16.27 -3.16 16.09
CA VAL A 494 15.36 -2.46 15.17
C VAL A 494 16.01 -1.19 14.61
N ASP A 495 16.92 -0.58 15.36
CA ASP A 495 17.66 0.63 14.96
C ASP A 495 18.98 0.33 14.22
N ALA A 496 19.26 -0.94 13.91
CA ALA A 496 20.46 -1.32 13.18
C ALA A 496 20.48 -0.71 11.76
N LYS A 497 21.67 -0.29 11.32
CA LYS A 497 21.87 0.28 9.97
C LYS A 497 21.48 -0.71 8.85
N THR A 498 21.62 -2.00 9.11
CA THR A 498 21.23 -3.10 8.21
C THR A 498 19.74 -3.08 7.89
N VAL A 499 18.87 -2.78 8.85
CA VAL A 499 17.42 -2.63 8.66
C VAL A 499 17.12 -1.54 7.64
N LYS A 500 17.70 -0.35 7.82
CA LYS A 500 17.52 0.78 6.90
C LYS A 500 18.08 0.50 5.51
N GLN A 501 19.23 -0.17 5.43
CA GLN A 501 19.82 -0.58 4.15
C GLN A 501 18.92 -1.59 3.42
N LYS A 502 18.33 -2.55 4.14
CA LYS A 502 17.40 -3.54 3.59
C LYS A 502 16.11 -2.90 3.08
N ALA A 503 15.52 -1.99 3.88
CA ALA A 503 14.33 -1.23 3.47
C ALA A 503 14.63 -0.36 2.22
N SER A 504 15.77 0.33 2.20
CA SER A 504 16.19 1.11 1.04
C SER A 504 16.46 0.25 -0.20
N ALA A 505 17.00 -0.96 -0.04
CA ALA A 505 17.21 -1.90 -1.15
C ALA A 505 15.89 -2.40 -1.75
N ASP A 506 14.87 -2.54 -0.91
CA ASP A 506 13.49 -2.83 -1.34
C ASP A 506 12.75 -1.60 -1.88
N GLY A 507 13.34 -0.40 -1.77
CA GLY A 507 12.75 0.86 -2.22
C GLY A 507 11.60 1.36 -1.34
N ILE A 508 11.61 1.02 -0.05
CA ILE A 508 10.50 1.29 0.88
C ILE A 508 10.97 2.16 2.04
N ASP A 509 10.14 3.12 2.43
CA ASP A 509 10.23 3.80 3.71
C ASP A 509 9.35 3.07 4.74
N LEU A 510 9.98 2.52 5.78
CA LEU A 510 9.28 1.79 6.84
C LEU A 510 8.35 2.69 7.64
N GLU A 511 8.69 3.97 7.81
CA GLU A 511 7.81 4.87 8.56
C GLU A 511 6.50 5.09 7.80
N ASP A 512 6.57 5.42 6.50
CA ASP A 512 5.37 5.69 5.70
C ASP A 512 4.53 4.45 5.40
N THR A 513 5.12 3.25 5.49
CA THR A 513 4.41 1.99 5.20
C THR A 513 3.87 1.29 6.45
N LEU A 514 4.64 1.16 7.52
CA LEU A 514 4.21 0.45 8.74
C LEU A 514 3.25 1.29 9.60
N GLU A 515 3.47 2.61 9.69
CA GLU A 515 2.66 3.47 10.55
C GLU A 515 1.15 3.39 10.23
N PRO A 516 0.69 3.56 8.97
CA PRO A 516 -0.74 3.50 8.67
C PRO A 516 -1.38 2.15 9.03
N LEU A 517 -0.66 1.05 8.85
CA LEU A 517 -1.13 -0.29 9.20
C LEU A 517 -1.30 -0.46 10.71
N LEU A 518 -0.30 -0.04 11.50
CA LEU A 518 -0.36 -0.10 12.96
C LEU A 518 -1.44 0.82 13.52
N LEU A 519 -1.61 2.01 12.94
CA LEU A 519 -2.70 2.92 13.29
C LEU A 519 -4.07 2.33 12.99
N LEU A 520 -4.23 1.57 11.89
CA LEU A 520 -5.50 0.92 11.55
C LEU A 520 -5.83 -0.21 12.53
N LEU A 521 -4.84 -1.03 12.91
CA LEU A 521 -4.99 -2.05 13.95
C LEU A 521 -5.34 -1.40 15.30
N ARG A 522 -4.65 -0.31 15.66
CA ARG A 522 -4.89 0.46 16.89
C ARG A 522 -6.30 1.04 16.91
N LYS A 523 -6.73 1.65 15.81
CA LYS A 523 -8.09 2.20 15.64
C LYS A 523 -9.14 1.12 15.80
N THR A 524 -8.90 -0.05 15.18
CA THR A 524 -9.80 -1.20 15.27
C THR A 524 -9.97 -1.71 16.71
N ALA A 525 -8.89 -1.74 17.49
CA ALA A 525 -8.92 -2.10 18.91
C ALA A 525 -9.55 -1.02 19.81
N ALA A 526 -9.33 0.26 19.49
CA ALA A 526 -9.81 1.38 20.30
C ALA A 526 -11.31 1.63 20.14
N GLU A 527 -11.87 1.40 18.95
CA GLU A 527 -13.27 1.73 18.63
C GLU A 527 -14.27 0.58 18.84
N ASP A 528 -13.82 -0.68 18.85
CA ASP A 528 -14.71 -1.83 19.08
C ASP A 528 -14.14 -2.87 20.05
N ASP A 529 -14.92 -3.18 21.09
CA ASP A 529 -14.55 -4.11 22.15
C ASP A 529 -14.39 -5.56 21.66
N THR A 530 -15.21 -6.01 20.71
CA THR A 530 -15.17 -7.41 20.25
C THR A 530 -13.97 -7.68 19.33
N LEU A 531 -13.66 -6.72 18.46
CA LEU A 531 -12.46 -6.74 17.63
C LEU A 531 -11.22 -6.58 18.49
N ARG A 532 -11.27 -5.73 19.54
CA ARG A 532 -10.20 -5.66 20.55
C ARG A 532 -9.95 -7.00 21.21
N SER A 533 -10.98 -7.68 21.73
CA SER A 533 -10.81 -9.01 22.36
C SER A 533 -10.26 -10.03 21.37
N THR A 534 -10.68 -9.98 20.10
CA THR A 534 -10.13 -10.85 19.05
C THR A 534 -8.65 -10.56 18.82
N LEU A 535 -8.27 -9.29 18.63
CA LEU A 535 -6.87 -8.88 18.47
C LEU A 535 -6.02 -9.23 19.70
N ALA A 536 -6.54 -9.02 20.90
CA ALA A 536 -5.86 -9.35 22.16
C ALA A 536 -5.66 -10.87 22.30
N SER A 537 -6.66 -11.70 21.98
CA SER A 537 -6.51 -13.16 22.00
C SER A 537 -5.45 -13.69 21.02
N ILE A 538 -5.14 -12.91 19.98
CA ILE A 538 -4.14 -13.25 18.98
C ILE A 538 -2.75 -12.72 19.38
N LEU A 539 -2.64 -11.45 19.74
CA LEU A 539 -1.35 -10.78 19.99
C LEU A 539 -0.88 -10.86 21.44
N LEU A 540 -1.78 -10.95 22.41
CA LEU A 540 -1.51 -11.03 23.86
C LEU A 540 -2.26 -12.23 24.46
N PRO A 541 -1.94 -13.47 24.04
CA PRO A 541 -2.65 -14.65 24.49
C PRO A 541 -2.37 -14.96 25.97
N ALA A 542 -3.29 -15.68 26.62
CA ALA A 542 -3.15 -16.04 28.04
C ALA A 542 -2.06 -17.10 28.28
N ASP A 543 -1.81 -17.98 27.31
CA ASP A 543 -0.79 -19.04 27.35
C ASP A 543 0.58 -18.57 26.83
N LEU A 544 0.90 -17.29 27.02
CA LEU A 544 2.15 -16.71 26.53
C LEU A 544 3.36 -17.34 27.23
N ASP A 545 4.27 -17.92 26.46
CA ASP A 545 5.54 -18.43 27.00
C ASP A 545 6.45 -17.30 27.56
N ARG A 546 6.62 -17.25 28.89
CA ARG A 546 7.46 -16.26 29.59
C ARG A 546 8.85 -16.80 29.97
N SER A 547 9.32 -17.88 29.33
CA SER A 547 10.69 -18.40 29.52
C SER A 547 11.79 -17.46 29.00
N LEU A 548 11.44 -16.57 28.08
CA LEU A 548 12.28 -15.51 27.54
C LEU A 548 11.53 -14.19 27.62
N ALA A 549 12.25 -13.09 27.82
CA ALA A 549 11.68 -11.75 27.81
C ALA A 549 10.98 -11.50 26.48
N ILE A 550 9.87 -10.78 26.54
CA ILE A 550 8.98 -10.61 25.40
C ILE A 550 9.71 -9.87 24.26
N ASP A 551 10.58 -8.91 24.60
CA ASP A 551 11.44 -8.20 23.65
C ASP A 551 12.48 -9.10 22.97
N ARG A 552 12.77 -10.30 23.50
CA ARG A 552 13.68 -11.27 22.88
C ARG A 552 12.99 -12.27 21.96
N ARG A 553 11.64 -12.30 21.94
CA ARG A 553 10.87 -13.25 21.13
C ARG A 553 10.93 -12.90 19.64
N LEU A 554 10.98 -13.91 18.78
CA LEU A 554 11.06 -13.72 17.33
C LEU A 554 9.69 -13.63 16.64
N ASP A 555 8.59 -13.71 17.40
CA ASP A 555 7.23 -13.60 16.89
C ASP A 555 6.79 -12.13 16.68
N VAL A 556 5.56 -11.96 16.17
CA VAL A 556 4.98 -10.64 15.90
C VAL A 556 4.90 -9.77 17.17
N LEU A 557 4.58 -10.36 18.33
CA LEU A 557 4.49 -9.63 19.60
C LEU A 557 5.86 -9.10 20.02
N GLY A 558 6.88 -9.96 20.06
CA GLY A 558 8.23 -9.55 20.44
C GLY A 558 8.81 -8.50 19.49
N ARG A 559 8.53 -8.60 18.19
CA ARG A 559 8.90 -7.58 17.20
C ARG A 559 8.19 -6.24 17.45
N LEU A 560 6.90 -6.25 17.81
CA LEU A 560 6.15 -5.03 18.15
C LEU A 560 6.68 -4.37 19.43
N VAL A 561 7.01 -5.17 20.45
CA VAL A 561 7.59 -4.69 21.72
C VAL A 561 8.98 -4.08 21.48
N ARG A 562 9.83 -4.70 20.66
CA ARG A 562 11.11 -4.08 20.26
C ARG A 562 10.91 -2.79 19.47
N LEU A 563 9.96 -2.79 18.52
CA LEU A 563 9.66 -1.61 17.70
C LEU A 563 9.22 -0.42 18.56
N MET A 564 8.47 -0.65 19.64
CA MET A 564 8.02 0.40 20.57
C MET A 564 9.19 1.19 21.19
N SER A 565 10.36 0.58 21.35
CA SER A 565 11.56 1.19 21.91
C SER A 565 12.50 1.78 20.85
N SER A 566 12.14 1.74 19.56
CA SER A 566 12.96 2.28 18.47
C SER A 566 13.06 3.80 18.53
N VAL A 567 14.28 4.30 18.39
CA VAL A 567 14.57 5.74 18.29
C VAL A 567 14.59 6.17 16.82
N THR A 568 14.95 5.28 15.91
CA THR A 568 15.09 5.64 14.48
C THR A 568 13.79 5.57 13.69
N LEU A 569 12.84 4.74 14.11
CA LEU A 569 11.50 4.59 13.51
C LEU A 569 10.44 5.17 14.46
N SER A 570 10.58 6.45 14.79
CA SER A 570 9.79 7.13 15.83
C SER A 570 8.28 7.05 15.61
N ARG A 571 7.82 7.14 14.35
CA ARG A 571 6.40 7.09 13.99
C ARG A 571 5.80 5.68 14.18
N PRO A 572 6.35 4.62 13.55
CA PRO A 572 5.93 3.24 13.84
C PRO A 572 6.11 2.81 15.30
N ALA A 573 7.16 3.27 15.99
CA ALA A 573 7.40 2.98 17.40
C ALA A 573 6.25 3.47 18.27
N ARG A 574 5.84 4.73 18.07
CA ARG A 574 4.68 5.30 18.76
C ARG A 574 3.39 4.54 18.42
N ALA A 575 3.15 4.24 17.14
CA ALA A 575 1.97 3.51 16.71
C ALA A 575 1.91 2.08 17.29
N SER A 576 3.05 1.41 17.43
CA SER A 576 3.17 0.09 18.09
C SER A 576 2.78 0.15 19.56
N GLY A 577 3.32 1.12 20.31
CA GLY A 577 2.97 1.32 21.71
C GLY A 577 1.50 1.68 21.91
N GLU A 578 0.95 2.57 21.08
CA GLU A 578 -0.48 2.94 21.12
C GLU A 578 -1.39 1.76 20.78
N LEU A 579 -0.98 0.88 19.86
CA LEU A 579 -1.68 -0.37 19.56
C LEU A 579 -1.70 -1.29 20.79
N LEU A 580 -0.54 -1.59 21.38
CA LEU A 580 -0.44 -2.46 22.56
C LEU A 580 -1.24 -1.91 23.75
N LEU A 581 -1.17 -0.60 24.00
CA LEU A 581 -1.97 0.05 25.04
C LEU A 581 -3.48 -0.05 24.75
N SER A 582 -3.89 0.09 23.49
CA SER A 582 -5.31 -0.04 23.09
C SER A 582 -5.81 -1.47 23.25
N LEU A 583 -4.97 -2.49 23.06
CA LEU A 583 -5.30 -3.89 23.36
C LEU A 583 -5.51 -4.11 24.87
N CYS A 584 -4.75 -3.40 25.71
CA CYS A 584 -4.89 -3.38 27.17
C CYS A 584 -5.96 -2.38 27.67
N ASN A 585 -7.01 -2.13 26.88
CA ASN A 585 -8.13 -1.24 27.24
C ASN A 585 -7.72 0.20 27.61
N GLY A 586 -6.58 0.69 27.07
CA GLY A 586 -6.04 2.01 27.41
C GLY A 586 -5.42 2.10 28.81
N ASP A 587 -5.29 0.99 29.53
CA ASP A 587 -4.76 0.95 30.89
C ASP A 587 -3.27 0.56 30.88
N ALA A 588 -2.44 1.52 31.29
CA ALA A 588 -1.00 1.34 31.38
C ALA A 588 -0.61 0.26 32.41
N LYS A 589 -1.40 0.06 33.49
CA LYS A 589 -1.10 -0.99 34.48
C LYS A 589 -1.26 -2.38 33.89
N GLN A 590 -2.39 -2.63 33.22
CA GLN A 590 -2.62 -3.88 32.50
C GLN A 590 -1.54 -4.14 31.46
N MET A 591 -1.11 -3.10 30.73
CA MET A 591 -0.01 -3.22 29.77
C MET A 591 1.29 -3.67 30.45
N THR A 592 1.66 -3.06 31.58
CA THR A 592 2.87 -3.44 32.34
C THR A 592 2.78 -4.80 33.01
N GLU A 593 1.60 -5.23 33.44
CA GLU A 593 1.38 -6.57 34.01
C GLU A 593 1.51 -7.66 32.94
N VAL A 594 1.03 -7.39 31.72
CA VAL A 594 1.11 -8.35 30.61
C VAL A 594 2.51 -8.39 30.01
N ILE A 595 3.11 -7.23 29.73
CA ILE A 595 4.36 -7.12 28.96
C ILE A 595 5.62 -7.01 29.84
N GLY A 596 5.50 -6.46 31.04
CA GLY A 596 6.61 -6.01 31.88
C GLY A 596 6.84 -4.50 31.79
N TYR A 597 7.22 -3.88 32.91
CA TYR A 597 7.47 -2.43 32.98
C TYR A 597 8.68 -1.98 32.16
N GLY A 598 9.77 -2.76 32.15
CA GLY A 598 11.03 -2.42 31.48
C GLY A 598 10.85 -2.11 29.99
N PRO A 599 10.27 -3.01 29.18
CA PRO A 599 10.00 -2.76 27.78
C PRO A 599 9.05 -1.57 27.55
N CYS A 600 8.07 -1.35 28.43
CA CYS A 600 7.07 -0.30 28.28
C CYS A 600 7.54 1.09 28.75
N ALA A 601 8.58 1.17 29.58
CA ALA A 601 8.97 2.39 30.30
C ALA A 601 9.21 3.60 29.39
N GLY A 602 9.92 3.41 28.26
CA GLY A 602 10.20 4.49 27.30
C GLY A 602 8.93 5.06 26.68
N PHE A 603 8.00 4.19 26.26
CA PHE A 603 6.72 4.60 25.69
C PHE A 603 5.81 5.27 26.73
N LEU A 604 5.73 4.71 27.94
CA LEU A 604 4.91 5.26 29.03
C LEU A 604 5.41 6.64 29.48
N MET A 605 6.72 6.85 29.52
CA MET A 605 7.31 8.15 29.80
C MET A 605 6.93 9.18 28.73
N ASN A 606 7.07 8.81 27.45
CA ASN A 606 6.76 9.69 26.32
C ASN A 606 5.25 10.02 26.18
N THR A 607 4.38 9.16 26.69
CA THR A 607 2.92 9.35 26.67
C THR A 607 2.36 9.99 27.94
N GLY A 608 3.20 10.25 28.96
CA GLY A 608 2.78 10.83 30.23
C GLY A 608 2.08 9.84 31.18
N LEU A 609 2.24 8.54 30.95
CA LEU A 609 1.64 7.44 31.72
C LEU A 609 2.64 6.72 32.64
N ALA A 610 3.78 7.35 32.95
CA ALA A 610 4.86 6.81 33.78
C ALA A 610 4.46 6.42 35.23
N SER A 611 3.27 6.81 35.69
CA SER A 611 2.74 6.44 37.01
C SER A 611 2.33 4.96 37.12
N ALA A 612 2.31 4.21 36.02
CA ALA A 612 2.04 2.78 36.01
C ALA A 612 3.24 1.96 36.49
N LEU A 613 3.67 2.22 37.72
CA LEU A 613 4.64 1.37 38.41
C LEU A 613 3.97 0.04 38.76
N PRO A 614 4.72 -1.07 38.70
CA PRO A 614 4.18 -2.36 39.07
C PRO A 614 3.71 -2.35 40.52
N SER A 615 2.48 -2.84 40.74
CA SER A 615 2.00 -3.14 42.08
C SER A 615 2.87 -4.30 42.61
N GLY A 616 3.48 -4.17 43.78
CA GLY A 616 4.49 -5.10 44.32
C GLY A 616 4.02 -6.54 44.62
N VAL A 617 2.94 -7.01 44.00
CA VAL A 617 2.46 -8.39 44.04
C VAL A 617 2.63 -8.95 42.64
N ALA A 618 3.64 -9.80 42.45
CA ALA A 618 3.87 -10.48 41.19
C ALA A 618 2.74 -11.50 40.95
N PRO A 619 1.98 -11.40 39.85
CA PRO A 619 0.94 -12.36 39.55
C PRO A 619 1.57 -13.74 39.28
N ALA A 620 1.06 -14.76 39.96
CA ALA A 620 1.40 -16.15 39.65
C ALA A 620 0.58 -16.61 38.44
N ASP A 621 1.24 -17.21 37.46
CA ASP A 621 0.57 -17.76 36.28
C ASP A 621 -0.21 -19.04 36.60
N SER A 622 -1.00 -19.57 35.67
CA SER A 622 -1.78 -20.81 35.84
C SER A 622 -0.93 -22.03 36.25
N ASN A 623 0.37 -21.98 35.98
CA ASN A 623 1.35 -23.01 36.34
C ASN A 623 2.02 -22.76 37.71
N GLY A 624 1.61 -21.72 38.46
CA GLY A 624 2.13 -21.39 39.78
C GLY A 624 3.52 -20.74 39.78
N ARG A 625 4.08 -20.40 38.60
CA ARG A 625 5.33 -19.63 38.48
C ARG A 625 5.04 -18.13 38.57
N THR A 626 5.80 -17.44 39.41
CA THR A 626 5.75 -15.99 39.57
C THR A 626 6.32 -15.30 38.35
N VAL A 627 5.66 -14.24 37.86
CA VAL A 627 6.13 -13.42 36.75
C VAL A 627 6.78 -12.15 37.30
N ASP A 628 8.02 -11.87 36.90
CA ASP A 628 8.70 -10.63 37.27
C ASP A 628 7.98 -9.44 36.63
N PRO A 629 7.44 -8.49 37.41
CA PRO A 629 6.70 -7.36 36.87
C PRO A 629 7.58 -6.34 36.12
N ILE A 630 8.91 -6.40 36.26
CA ILE A 630 9.84 -5.52 35.53
C ILE A 630 10.14 -6.09 34.15
N THR A 631 10.59 -7.34 34.08
CA THR A 631 11.03 -7.99 32.83
C THR A 631 9.92 -8.70 32.06
N GLY A 632 8.85 -9.10 32.75
CA GLY A 632 7.77 -9.93 32.19
C GLY A 632 8.15 -11.40 32.01
N GLU A 633 9.35 -11.80 32.43
CA GLU A 633 9.85 -13.19 32.44
C GLU A 633 9.34 -13.96 33.67
N TYR A 634 9.37 -15.30 33.62
CA TYR A 634 9.24 -16.09 34.84
C TYR A 634 10.42 -15.80 35.77
N GLU A 635 10.14 -15.65 37.06
CA GLU A 635 11.22 -15.65 38.05
C GLU A 635 12.01 -16.96 37.93
N PRO A 636 13.35 -16.90 37.82
CA PRO A 636 14.14 -18.11 37.70
C PRO A 636 13.92 -18.97 38.94
N THR A 637 13.77 -20.27 38.74
CA THR A 637 13.62 -21.19 39.87
C THR A 637 14.89 -21.17 40.72
N GLU A 638 14.80 -21.55 42.01
CA GLU A 638 15.98 -21.60 42.88
C GLU A 638 17.08 -22.52 42.30
N GLU A 639 16.71 -23.56 41.57
CA GLU A 639 17.62 -24.45 40.84
C GLU A 639 18.29 -23.76 39.64
N GLU A 640 17.54 -22.96 38.87
CA GLU A 640 18.07 -22.17 37.74
C GLU A 640 18.99 -21.05 38.23
N LYS A 641 18.65 -20.38 39.33
CA LYS A 641 19.52 -19.38 39.97
C LYS A 641 20.83 -20.01 40.43
N ALA A 642 20.77 -21.16 41.09
CA ALA A 642 21.96 -21.89 41.53
C ALA A 642 22.83 -22.32 40.34
N MET A 643 22.23 -22.78 39.25
CA MET A 643 22.96 -23.15 38.03
C MET A 643 23.58 -21.93 37.32
N ASP A 644 22.89 -20.79 37.27
CA ASP A 644 23.40 -19.54 36.69
C ASP A 644 24.57 -18.98 37.52
N GLU A 645 24.50 -19.12 38.86
CA GLU A 645 25.57 -18.76 39.79
C GLU A 645 26.80 -19.67 39.59
N ILE A 646 26.58 -20.99 39.46
CA ILE A 646 27.64 -21.96 39.13
C ILE A 646 28.28 -21.68 37.76
N ASN A 647 27.49 -21.32 36.75
CA ASN A 647 28.01 -21.04 35.41
C ASN A 647 28.74 -19.69 35.32
N ARG A 648 28.42 -18.72 36.19
CA ARG A 648 29.15 -17.44 36.29
C ARG A 648 30.49 -17.55 36.98
N MET A 649 30.69 -18.57 37.83
CA MET A 649 31.98 -18.79 38.48
C MET A 649 33.01 -19.31 37.48
N THR A 650 34.19 -18.71 37.52
CA THR A 650 35.37 -19.23 36.82
C THR A 650 35.78 -20.59 37.41
N GLU A 651 36.52 -21.41 36.67
CA GLU A 651 36.94 -22.73 37.15
C GLU A 651 37.75 -22.64 38.45
N GLU A 652 38.57 -21.58 38.60
CA GLU A 652 39.32 -21.27 39.82
C GLU A 652 38.40 -20.90 40.99
N GLU A 653 37.31 -20.15 40.73
CA GLU A 653 36.31 -19.83 41.75
C GLU A 653 35.49 -21.05 42.16
N LYS A 654 35.15 -21.94 41.21
CA LYS A 654 34.48 -23.21 41.49
C LYS A 654 35.33 -24.12 42.37
N GLU A 655 36.63 -24.23 42.07
CA GLU A 655 37.56 -25.01 42.89
C GLU A 655 37.70 -24.42 44.30
N ALA A 656 37.83 -23.10 44.44
CA ALA A 656 37.92 -22.43 45.73
C ALA A 656 36.63 -22.55 46.57
N GLU A 657 35.46 -22.53 45.93
CA GLU A 657 34.20 -22.75 46.63
C GLU A 657 34.02 -24.22 47.05
N ALA A 658 34.43 -25.17 46.20
CA ALA A 658 34.48 -26.58 46.53
C ALA A 658 35.41 -26.87 47.73
N GLU A 659 36.58 -26.23 47.80
CA GLU A 659 37.49 -26.32 48.95
C GLU A 659 36.88 -25.73 50.23
N ARG A 660 36.20 -24.57 50.14
CA ARG A 660 35.49 -23.98 51.28
C ARG A 660 34.38 -24.89 51.79
N LEU A 661 33.61 -25.51 50.89
CA LEU A 661 32.58 -26.48 51.22
C LEU A 661 33.18 -27.73 51.88
N PHE A 662 34.31 -28.22 51.38
CA PHE A 662 35.03 -29.36 51.96
C PHE A 662 35.46 -29.09 53.41
N VAL A 663 36.06 -27.92 53.67
CA VAL A 663 36.46 -27.52 55.03
C VAL A 663 35.23 -27.35 55.94
N LEU A 664 34.12 -26.85 55.41
CA LEU A 664 32.87 -26.71 56.15
C LEU A 664 32.28 -28.07 56.54
N PHE A 665 32.29 -29.05 55.62
CA PHE A 665 31.86 -30.43 55.90
C PHE A 665 32.75 -31.13 56.92
N ASP A 666 34.08 -30.99 56.82
CA ASP A 666 35.01 -31.59 57.78
C ASP A 666 34.88 -30.95 59.18
N ARG A 667 34.70 -29.63 59.25
CA ARG A 667 34.46 -28.92 60.51
C ARG A 667 33.11 -29.27 61.13
N MET A 668 32.06 -29.47 60.33
CA MET A 668 30.74 -29.89 60.79
C MET A 668 30.75 -31.35 61.30
N ASN A 669 31.45 -32.25 60.61
CA ASN A 669 31.65 -33.64 61.06
C ASN A 669 32.49 -33.73 62.35
N LYS A 670 33.49 -32.85 62.53
CA LYS A 670 34.29 -32.76 63.76
C LYS A 670 33.55 -32.16 64.95
N THR A 671 32.56 -31.31 64.73
CA THR A 671 31.77 -30.66 65.80
C THR A 671 30.59 -31.50 66.29
N GLY A 672 30.25 -32.61 65.60
CA GLY A 672 29.43 -33.70 66.14
C GLY A 672 27.93 -33.43 66.26
N VAL A 673 27.41 -32.32 65.71
CA VAL A 673 25.99 -31.93 65.83
C VAL A 673 25.09 -32.56 64.75
N MET A 674 25.65 -32.97 63.61
CA MET A 674 24.99 -33.80 62.58
C MET A 674 26.07 -34.55 61.77
N GLN A 675 25.92 -35.87 61.60
CA GLN A 675 26.74 -36.64 60.65
C GLN A 675 26.17 -36.47 59.24
N VAL A 676 26.83 -35.69 58.39
CA VAL A 676 26.49 -35.63 56.96
C VAL A 676 27.46 -36.55 56.21
N ARG A 677 26.92 -37.63 55.62
CA ARG A 677 27.72 -38.57 54.83
C ARG A 677 28.29 -37.86 53.61
N HIS A 678 29.58 -38.06 53.35
CA HIS A 678 30.27 -37.47 52.20
C HIS A 678 29.61 -37.98 50.89
N PRO A 679 29.13 -37.11 49.98
CA PRO A 679 28.43 -37.52 48.76
C PRO A 679 29.24 -38.47 47.86
N MET A 680 30.57 -38.30 47.82
CA MET A 680 31.49 -39.21 47.13
C MET A 680 31.53 -40.62 47.76
N ALA A 681 31.44 -40.72 49.08
CA ALA A 681 31.41 -42.02 49.77
C ALA A 681 30.07 -42.75 49.56
N ALA A 682 28.96 -41.99 49.52
CA ALA A 682 27.64 -42.53 49.23
C ALA A 682 27.51 -43.05 47.78
N ALA A 683 28.13 -42.36 46.80
CA ALA A 683 28.18 -42.80 45.41
C ALA A 683 29.08 -44.04 45.19
N HIS A 684 30.12 -44.20 46.02
CA HIS A 684 31.01 -45.36 46.01
C HIS A 684 30.35 -46.61 46.64
N GLU A 685 29.52 -46.43 47.67
CA GLU A 685 28.74 -47.51 48.29
C GLU A 685 27.50 -47.91 47.47
N SER A 686 26.94 -47.01 46.65
CA SER A 686 25.76 -47.30 45.81
C SER A 686 26.08 -48.10 44.54
N GLY A 687 27.33 -48.55 44.35
CA GLY A 687 27.74 -49.40 43.23
C GLY A 687 27.62 -48.74 41.85
N ARG A 688 27.62 -47.40 41.77
CA ARG A 688 27.56 -46.68 40.49
C ARG A 688 28.95 -46.47 39.85
N PHE A 689 30.01 -46.86 40.56
CA PHE A 689 31.34 -47.05 40.02
C PHE A 689 31.59 -48.56 39.97
N GLU A 690 31.79 -49.11 38.77
CA GLU A 690 32.50 -50.37 38.59
C GLU A 690 33.99 -50.07 38.79
N GLU A 691 34.64 -50.71 39.75
CA GLU A 691 36.10 -50.80 39.76
C GLU A 691 36.50 -51.47 38.45
N ILE A 692 37.11 -50.70 37.56
CA ILE A 692 37.62 -51.19 36.29
C ILE A 692 38.64 -52.27 36.63
N ASP A 693 38.38 -53.53 36.27
CA ASP A 693 39.34 -54.63 36.44
C ASP A 693 40.70 -54.15 35.94
N ALA A 694 41.80 -54.42 36.66
CA ALA A 694 43.15 -53.98 36.28
C ALA A 694 43.56 -54.37 34.84
N LYS A 695 42.85 -55.35 34.25
CA LYS A 695 42.96 -55.73 32.84
C LYS A 695 42.22 -54.78 31.88
N ALA A 696 41.01 -54.33 32.25
CA ALA A 696 40.26 -53.34 31.48
C ALA A 696 40.91 -51.95 31.58
N GLU A 697 41.51 -51.60 32.73
CA GLU A 697 42.26 -50.36 32.90
C GLU A 697 43.56 -50.36 32.07
N ALA A 698 44.23 -51.51 31.96
CA ALA A 698 45.39 -51.68 31.08
C ALA A 698 45.01 -51.65 29.59
N ASP A 699 43.88 -52.27 29.20
CA ASP A 699 43.39 -52.26 27.82
C ASP A 699 42.89 -50.86 27.40
N GLU A 700 42.23 -50.13 28.30
CA GLU A 700 41.80 -48.75 28.08
C GLU A 700 43.00 -47.80 28.00
N LYS A 701 43.99 -47.94 28.90
CA LYS A 701 45.21 -47.16 28.84
C LYS A 701 46.01 -47.41 27.56
N ALA A 702 46.08 -48.65 27.10
CA ALA A 702 46.71 -48.98 25.82
C ALA A 702 45.92 -48.44 24.61
N ARG A 703 44.60 -48.27 24.74
CA ARG A 703 43.76 -47.64 23.71
C ARG A 703 43.97 -46.13 23.69
N LEU A 704 43.98 -45.49 24.85
CA LEU A 704 44.25 -44.06 25.01
C LEU A 704 45.67 -43.70 24.55
N GLU A 705 46.70 -44.48 24.90
CA GLU A 705 48.06 -44.25 24.38
C GLU A 705 48.12 -44.37 22.85
N LYS A 706 47.34 -45.26 22.23
CA LYS A 706 47.25 -45.34 20.77
C LYS A 706 46.50 -44.16 20.16
N GLU A 707 45.39 -43.74 20.77
CA GLU A 707 44.60 -42.59 20.35
C GLU A 707 45.43 -41.29 20.48
N ASP A 708 46.19 -41.13 21.56
CA ASP A 708 47.12 -40.01 21.77
C ASP A 708 48.28 -40.06 20.76
N GLU A 709 48.88 -41.22 20.50
CA GLU A 709 49.91 -41.34 19.46
C GLU A 709 49.36 -41.04 18.05
N GLU A 710 48.11 -41.39 17.75
CA GLU A 710 47.46 -41.05 16.49
C GLU A 710 47.15 -39.56 16.40
N ALA A 711 46.65 -38.96 17.48
CA ALA A 711 46.39 -37.53 17.59
C ALA A 711 47.69 -36.73 17.49
N GLU A 712 48.78 -37.14 18.14
CA GLU A 712 50.09 -36.50 18.00
C GLU A 712 50.61 -36.58 16.57
N ARG A 713 50.46 -37.72 15.89
CA ARG A 713 50.82 -37.85 14.46
C ARG A 713 49.95 -36.98 13.57
N GLU A 714 48.67 -36.82 13.88
CA GLU A 714 47.77 -35.95 13.13
C GLU A 714 48.11 -34.47 13.34
N VAL A 715 48.34 -34.05 14.59
CA VAL A 715 48.81 -32.70 14.92
C VAL A 715 50.17 -32.42 14.27
N GLU A 716 51.08 -33.39 14.23
CA GLU A 716 52.38 -33.23 13.57
C GLU A 716 52.22 -33.07 12.05
N ARG A 717 51.29 -33.80 11.42
CA ARG A 717 50.93 -33.61 9.99
C ARG A 717 50.28 -32.24 9.75
N GLU A 718 49.36 -31.81 10.61
CA GLU A 718 48.72 -30.50 10.50
C GLU A 718 49.71 -29.36 10.71
N MET A 719 50.60 -29.48 11.70
CA MET A 719 51.70 -28.54 11.96
C MET A 719 52.67 -28.48 10.79
N ALA A 720 53.02 -29.61 10.18
CA ALA A 720 53.85 -29.65 8.98
C ALA A 720 53.14 -28.99 7.78
N ALA A 721 51.83 -29.24 7.60
CA ALA A 721 51.03 -28.61 6.56
C ALA A 721 50.87 -27.09 6.78
N HIS A 722 50.72 -26.66 8.04
CA HIS A 722 50.65 -25.25 8.40
C HIS A 722 52.00 -24.55 8.21
N ARG A 723 53.12 -25.20 8.58
CA ARG A 723 54.48 -24.70 8.29
C ARG A 723 54.71 -24.56 6.79
N LYS A 724 54.34 -25.57 5.98
CA LYS A 724 54.43 -25.51 4.52
C LYS A 724 53.58 -24.38 3.94
N ARG A 725 52.32 -24.21 4.39
CA ARG A 725 51.46 -23.08 4.00
C ARG A 725 52.06 -21.73 4.36
N LYS A 726 52.66 -21.61 5.56
CA LYS A 726 53.33 -20.39 6.02
C LYS A 726 54.58 -20.07 5.19
N GLU A 727 55.32 -21.09 4.77
CA GLU A 727 56.51 -20.96 3.94
C GLU A 727 56.15 -20.62 2.49
N GLU A 728 55.13 -21.26 1.92
CA GLU A 728 54.53 -20.88 0.63
C GLU A 728 53.98 -19.45 0.64
N ALA A 729 53.31 -19.03 1.73
CA ALA A 729 52.84 -17.66 1.91
C ALA A 729 54.00 -16.66 2.01
N LYS A 730 55.11 -17.00 2.70
CA LYS A 730 56.33 -16.19 2.73
C LYS A 730 56.98 -16.07 1.35
N VAL A 731 57.09 -17.17 0.59
CA VAL A 731 57.63 -17.15 -0.78
C VAL A 731 56.74 -16.33 -1.71
N ARG A 732 55.41 -16.42 -1.56
CA ARG A 732 54.44 -15.64 -2.34
C ARG A 732 54.51 -14.15 -1.97
N ALA A 733 54.65 -13.82 -0.69
CA ALA A 733 54.88 -12.46 -0.22
C ALA A 733 56.21 -11.89 -0.77
N HIS A 734 57.29 -12.68 -0.75
CA HIS A 734 58.58 -12.26 -1.30
C HIS A 734 58.53 -12.06 -2.83
N LYS A 735 57.77 -12.89 -3.56
CA LYS A 735 57.50 -12.68 -5.00
C LYS A 735 56.68 -11.42 -5.28
N LEU A 736 55.70 -11.10 -4.42
CA LEU A 736 54.90 -9.88 -4.55
C LEU A 736 55.74 -8.63 -4.25
N VAL A 737 56.63 -8.70 -3.25
CA VAL A 737 57.56 -7.60 -2.93
C VAL A 737 58.59 -7.41 -4.05
N SER A 738 59.13 -8.48 -4.64
CA SER A 738 60.06 -8.37 -5.77
C SER A 738 59.37 -7.88 -7.06
N GLN A 739 58.11 -8.25 -7.31
CA GLN A 739 57.30 -7.67 -8.41
C GLN A 739 56.99 -6.18 -8.18
N GLN A 740 56.68 -5.77 -6.94
CA GLN A 740 56.47 -4.35 -6.61
C GLN A 740 57.77 -3.53 -6.69
N GLN A 741 58.92 -4.12 -6.40
CA GLN A 741 60.22 -3.46 -6.60
C GLN A 741 60.61 -3.36 -8.08
N GLN A 742 60.28 -4.35 -8.92
CA GLN A 742 60.48 -4.27 -10.37
C GLN A 742 59.54 -3.26 -11.04
N GLN A 743 58.32 -3.06 -10.54
CA GLN A 743 57.42 -2.00 -11.02
C GLN A 743 57.80 -0.59 -10.55
N LYS A 744 58.61 -0.45 -9.49
CA LYS A 744 59.13 0.85 -9.00
C LYS A 744 60.50 1.24 -9.58
N GLN A 745 61.14 0.39 -10.39
CA GLN A 745 62.44 0.66 -11.04
C GLN A 745 62.35 0.89 -12.57
N GLN A 746 61.20 1.27 -13.10
CA GLN A 746 61.12 1.91 -14.42
C GLN A 746 60.77 3.40 -14.27
N PRO A 747 61.74 4.33 -14.32
CA PRO A 747 61.47 5.75 -14.43
C PRO A 747 61.14 6.09 -15.89
N GLY A 748 60.06 6.85 -16.09
CA GLY A 748 59.81 7.52 -17.36
C GLY A 748 60.74 8.72 -17.56
N SER A 749 61.41 8.76 -18.70
CA SER A 749 61.76 10.01 -19.42
C SER A 749 61.72 9.66 -20.92
N ALA A 750 60.73 10.18 -21.65
CA ALA A 750 60.73 11.48 -22.34
C ALA A 750 61.41 11.44 -23.73
N ALA A 751 60.56 11.55 -24.76
CA ALA A 751 60.67 12.40 -25.95
C ALA A 751 61.93 12.44 -26.84
N ARG A 752 61.65 12.51 -28.16
CA ARG A 752 62.50 12.88 -29.32
C ARG A 752 63.47 11.76 -29.77
N THR A 753 63.65 11.42 -31.04
CA THR A 753 63.66 12.22 -32.28
C THR A 753 63.66 11.25 -33.48
N GLU A 754 63.11 11.66 -34.64
CA GLU A 754 63.59 11.33 -36.01
C GLU A 754 63.57 9.85 -36.48
N ASN A 755 63.51 9.47 -37.76
CA ASN A 755 63.07 10.01 -39.04
C ASN A 755 63.14 8.79 -39.98
N VAL A 756 62.26 8.72 -40.98
CA VAL A 756 62.49 8.06 -42.30
C VAL A 756 62.77 6.53 -42.34
N LYS A 757 61.75 5.76 -42.72
CA LYS A 757 61.66 5.14 -44.07
C LYS A 757 60.27 4.59 -44.35
#